data_AF-A0A452TFY5-F1
#
_entry.id   AF-A0A452TFY5-F1
#
_cell.length_a   1.000
_cell.length_b   1.000
_cell.length_c   1.000
_cell.angle_alpha   90.00
_cell.angle_beta   90.00
_cell.angle_gamma   90.00
#
_symmetry.space_group_name_H-M   'P 1'
#
loop_
_entity.id
_entity.type
_entity.pdbx_description
1 polymer ?
#
loop_
_entity_poly.entity_id
_entity_poly.type
_entity_poly.pdbx_seq_one_letter_code
_entity_poly.pdbx_strand_id
1 'polypeptide(L)'
;EEYEAEGQLRFWNPDDLNASQGGSSAPQDWIEEKLQEVCEDLGITRDGHLNRKKLVSICEQYGLQNVDGEMLEEVFHNLDADGTMSVEDFFYGLFKNGKSLTPSASTPYRQLKRHLSMQSFDESGRRTTTPSVMTSTIGFRVFSCLDDGMGYASVEKILDSWQEEGIENSQEILKALDFSLDGNVNLTELTLALENELLVTRNGIHQAALASFKAEIRHLLERVDQVVREKEKLRSDLDKAEKLKSLMASEVDDHHAAIERRGKLDEEYKERIAALKNELRKEREQILQQVGKQRVELEQEIEKAKTEENYVRDRLALSLKENSRLENELLENAEKLAEYENLTNKLQRNLENVLAEKFGDLDPSSAEFFLQEERLTQMRNEYEQQCRVLQDQVDELQSELEEFRAQGKVLRLPLKNSLSEELDVSRGRIEPDQGLGSEECNPLNMSIEAELVIEQMKEQHHRDLCRLSLELEDKVHHYEKQLDETRVAGEKEQENMKQKYESEVYVLEKQISDLKDEIAELQGQAVVLKEAQHTTICRHEDEKKQLQRKWDEEKTHLQEKLRLEHELELKASLEQAEESFNREREGLIQNGAWTEEKVRALTQELEQFHQEQLKSLKEKHTLEKEELRKELLEKHQRELQEGRYESEKLQEENSILRNEITTLNEEDSISNLKLGKLNGSQEEMWQKIETVKQEKAAVQKMVENLKKQISELKTKNQELDLENTELSQKNSQNEKQLQELSHRLAGALTQKEEEPGRSAREQCKLQVPHRKEELEQCRVQSSTLVSSLEAELSEVKIQTHIVEQENLLLKDELEKMKQLHRCPDLSDVQQRLSSVLSDNEKLLKEKEALSEELNSCVDELAKSSLLEHRIATMKQEQKSWELQSETLKSQLVASQEKVQSLEDTLQKVNLQMSLQEKEALKQEVMSLYKQLQNAGDKNWAPEIATHPSGFHTQQQRLTWDKMDHLIKEEQQLLWQENERLQTVVRNTKAELTHSREKVRQLESNLLPPKHQKHLNPSGTVKPTEQEKLSLKRECEQFQKERSPTNRKVSQMNSLERELETIHLENEGLKKKQVKLDEQLMEMQHRRSTVMPSPSPRAWDLQLRQQQACPTVPREQFLQLQHQLLQAERTNQCLQEELESRTSETNTPQGNQEQLVTVMEERMMEVEQKLKLVKRLLQEKVNQLKEQLCKNTKADAMVKDLYVENAQLLKALEMTEQRQKTAEKKNYLLEEKIASLSNIVRNLAPAPLTSTPPLRS
;
A
#
# COMPACT_ATOMS: atom_id res chain seq x y z
N GLU A 1 -5.01 -26.66 29.74
CA GLU A 1 -3.78 -26.70 30.54
C GLU A 1 -2.64 -26.30 29.59
N GLU A 2 -2.08 -25.10 29.66
CA GLU A 2 -2.38 -23.95 30.53
C GLU A 2 -2.41 -22.66 29.67
N TYR A 3 -3.02 -21.58 30.19
CA TYR A 3 -3.10 -20.28 29.50
C TYR A 3 -2.09 -19.32 30.12
N GLU A 4 -1.03 -18.96 29.40
CA GLU A 4 -0.17 -17.82 29.76
C GLU A 4 -0.37 -16.69 28.75
N ALA A 5 -0.95 -15.59 29.24
CA ALA A 5 -1.24 -14.40 28.46
C ALA A 5 -0.28 -13.26 28.84
N GLU A 6 0.98 -13.33 28.41
CA GLU A 6 2.00 -12.29 28.67
C GLU A 6 1.70 -10.91 28.05
N GLY A 7 0.59 -10.76 27.33
CA GLY A 7 0.32 -9.62 26.44
C GLY A 7 -0.31 -8.37 27.06
N GLN A 8 -0.52 -8.25 28.38
CA GLN A 8 -1.32 -7.12 28.92
C GLN A 8 -1.00 -6.58 30.33
N LEU A 9 0.11 -6.98 30.97
CA LEU A 9 0.52 -6.46 32.29
C LEU A 9 1.62 -5.35 32.25
N ARG A 10 2.14 -5.02 31.06
CA ARG A 10 3.29 -4.12 30.83
C ARG A 10 3.01 -2.60 30.93
N PHE A 11 2.00 -2.16 31.68
CA PHE A 11 1.65 -0.72 31.77
C PHE A 11 1.35 -0.17 33.16
N TRP A 12 1.37 -0.99 34.22
CA TRP A 12 1.11 -0.53 35.60
C TRP A 12 2.11 -1.10 36.63
N ASN A 13 3.39 -1.19 36.24
CA ASN A 13 4.51 -1.46 37.14
C ASN A 13 5.54 -0.31 37.07
N PRO A 14 5.69 0.53 38.10
CA PRO A 14 6.65 1.63 38.10
C PRO A 14 8.14 1.21 38.12
N ASP A 15 8.41 -0.07 38.41
CA ASP A 15 9.76 -0.61 38.66
C ASP A 15 10.34 -1.43 37.47
N ASP A 16 9.79 -1.29 36.25
CA ASP A 16 10.34 -1.96 35.05
C ASP A 16 11.60 -1.23 34.52
N LEU A 17 12.77 -1.82 34.75
CA LEU A 17 14.13 -1.27 34.53
C LEU A 17 14.57 -1.02 33.06
N ASN A 18 13.66 -0.75 32.13
CA ASN A 18 13.98 -0.41 30.73
C ASN A 18 13.31 0.89 30.22
N ALA A 19 12.61 1.64 31.07
CA ALA A 19 11.94 2.88 30.69
C ALA A 19 12.85 4.14 30.80
N SER A 20 13.99 4.16 30.10
CA SER A 20 14.65 5.43 29.73
C SER A 20 15.57 5.28 28.51
N GLN A 21 15.21 6.00 27.43
CA GLN A 21 16.16 6.50 26.43
C GLN A 21 15.99 8.02 26.30
N GLY A 22 16.18 8.72 27.43
CA GLY A 22 16.38 10.17 27.47
C GLY A 22 17.78 10.47 28.00
N GLY A 23 18.65 11.05 27.16
CA GLY A 23 20.03 11.38 27.50
C GLY A 23 21.00 10.19 27.39
N SER A 24 22.05 10.33 26.58
CA SER A 24 23.12 9.34 26.46
C SER A 24 24.18 9.55 27.55
N SER A 25 24.18 8.74 28.60
CA SER A 25 25.36 8.60 29.46
C SER A 25 26.49 7.97 28.65
N ALA A 26 27.65 8.62 28.59
CA ALA A 26 28.82 8.03 27.95
C ALA A 26 29.24 6.72 28.68
N PRO A 27 29.81 5.72 27.97
CA PRO A 27 30.31 4.51 28.62
C PRO A 27 31.34 4.84 29.71
N GLN A 28 31.29 4.13 30.84
CA GLN A 28 32.23 4.30 31.96
C GLN A 28 33.69 4.24 31.48
N ASP A 29 34.01 3.32 30.58
CA ASP A 29 35.33 3.16 29.96
C ASP A 29 35.81 4.43 29.22
N TRP A 30 34.90 5.14 28.54
CA TRP A 30 35.22 6.39 27.82
C TRP A 30 35.41 7.57 28.78
N ILE A 31 34.67 7.61 29.88
CA ILE A 31 34.85 8.61 30.94
C ILE A 31 36.21 8.42 31.60
N GLU A 32 36.63 7.17 31.85
CA GLU A 32 37.96 6.86 32.40
C GLU A 32 39.10 7.13 31.40
N GLU A 33 38.90 6.82 30.11
CA GLU A 33 39.86 7.15 29.04
C GLU A 33 40.06 8.68 28.91
N LYS A 34 38.98 9.47 28.93
CA LYS A 34 39.06 10.93 28.87
C LYS A 34 39.57 11.59 30.15
N LEU A 35 39.26 11.04 31.33
CA LEU A 35 39.86 11.50 32.58
C LEU A 35 41.38 11.25 32.58
N GLN A 36 41.84 10.11 32.06
CA GLN A 36 43.25 9.79 31.90
C GLN A 36 43.96 10.79 30.96
N GLU A 37 43.38 11.03 29.77
CA GLU A 37 43.89 11.98 28.75
C GLU A 37 44.06 13.40 29.32
N VAL A 38 43.03 13.93 29.99
CA VAL A 38 43.05 15.27 30.61
C VAL A 38 44.07 15.38 31.75
N CYS A 39 44.24 14.33 32.56
CA CYS A 39 45.27 14.29 33.61
C CYS A 39 46.69 14.28 33.05
N GLU A 40 46.93 13.52 31.97
CA GLU A 40 48.25 13.42 31.31
C GLU A 40 48.62 14.73 30.59
N ASP A 41 47.71 15.33 29.82
CA ASP A 41 47.94 16.61 29.11
C ASP A 41 48.21 17.78 30.06
N LEU A 42 47.51 17.83 31.20
CA LEU A 42 47.68 18.89 32.21
C LEU A 42 48.83 18.61 33.20
N GLY A 43 49.40 17.40 33.19
CA GLY A 43 50.49 17.00 34.08
C GLY A 43 50.09 16.92 35.56
N ILE A 44 48.87 16.49 35.86
CA ILE A 44 48.28 16.45 37.21
C ILE A 44 47.74 15.05 37.56
N THR A 45 47.71 14.71 38.84
CA THR A 45 47.03 13.49 39.32
C THR A 45 45.50 13.65 39.23
N ARG A 46 44.75 12.54 39.29
CA ARG A 46 43.28 12.52 39.22
C ARG A 46 42.64 13.30 40.38
N ASP A 47 43.19 13.07 41.57
CA ASP A 47 42.97 13.82 42.81
C ASP A 47 43.58 15.25 42.83
N GLY A 48 44.09 15.73 41.69
CA GLY A 48 44.60 17.11 41.54
C GLY A 48 43.47 18.15 41.60
N HIS A 49 43.50 19.00 42.62
CA HIS A 49 42.45 20.01 42.83
C HIS A 49 42.64 21.22 41.91
N LEU A 50 41.61 21.54 41.11
CA LEU A 50 41.58 22.68 40.19
C LEU A 50 40.52 23.69 40.61
N ASN A 51 40.74 24.96 40.26
CA ASN A 51 39.74 26.01 40.48
C ASN A 51 38.70 26.04 39.36
N ARG A 52 37.51 26.58 39.67
CA ARG A 52 36.36 26.69 38.74
C ARG A 52 36.72 27.23 37.35
N LYS A 53 37.64 28.19 37.25
CA LYS A 53 38.07 28.75 35.94
C LYS A 53 38.88 27.76 35.09
N LYS A 54 39.72 26.93 35.71
CA LYS A 54 40.42 25.85 35.00
C LYS A 54 39.48 24.71 34.61
N LEU A 55 38.54 24.34 35.48
CA LEU A 55 37.55 23.28 35.20
C LEU A 55 36.63 23.64 34.03
N VAL A 56 36.16 24.90 33.93
CA VAL A 56 35.43 25.38 32.75
C VAL A 56 36.31 25.36 31.49
N SER A 57 37.57 25.79 31.57
CA SER A 57 38.51 25.76 30.44
C SER A 57 38.77 24.34 29.90
N ILE A 58 38.65 23.29 30.73
CA ILE A 58 38.75 21.90 30.29
C ILE A 58 37.52 21.51 29.46
N CYS A 59 36.32 21.90 29.88
CA CYS A 59 35.10 21.65 29.10
C CYS A 59 35.16 22.33 27.72
N GLU A 60 35.68 23.55 27.66
CA GLU A 60 35.89 24.28 26.40
C GLU A 60 36.95 23.61 25.50
N GLN A 61 38.09 23.17 26.06
CA GLN A 61 39.21 22.59 25.29
C GLN A 61 38.93 21.16 24.79
N TYR A 62 38.28 20.32 25.58
CA TYR A 62 38.00 18.92 25.24
C TYR A 62 36.60 18.72 24.61
N GLY A 63 35.94 19.80 24.20
CA GLY A 63 34.75 19.77 23.34
C GLY A 63 33.43 19.42 24.05
N LEU A 64 33.34 19.58 25.37
CA LEU A 64 32.15 19.27 26.18
C LEU A 64 31.06 20.37 26.09
N GLN A 65 30.78 20.85 24.87
CA GLN A 65 29.91 22.01 24.62
C GLN A 65 28.41 21.74 24.76
N ASN A 66 28.00 20.48 24.99
CA ASN A 66 26.60 20.05 25.14
C ASN A 66 26.20 19.78 26.61
N VAL A 67 26.94 20.31 27.60
CA VAL A 67 26.56 20.24 29.01
C VAL A 67 25.61 21.38 29.34
N ASP A 68 24.45 21.08 29.92
CA ASP A 68 23.50 22.11 30.36
C ASP A 68 24.09 22.97 31.49
N GLY A 69 23.90 24.29 31.38
CA GLY A 69 24.52 25.26 32.29
C GLY A 69 24.10 25.09 33.76
N GLU A 70 22.87 24.66 34.00
CA GLU A 70 22.36 24.38 35.36
C GLU A 70 23.06 23.15 35.99
N MET A 71 23.32 22.10 35.19
CA MET A 71 24.02 20.90 35.65
C MET A 71 25.49 21.18 35.98
N LEU A 72 26.14 22.05 35.20
CA LEU A 72 27.51 22.49 35.46
C LEU A 72 27.60 23.32 36.77
N GLU A 73 26.61 24.19 37.03
CA GLU A 73 26.53 24.93 38.29
C GLU A 73 26.18 24.01 39.48
N GLU A 74 25.34 22.98 39.32
CA GLU A 74 25.03 22.00 40.38
C GLU A 74 26.27 21.21 40.79
N VAL A 75 27.13 20.81 39.84
CA VAL A 75 28.44 20.21 40.14
C VAL A 75 29.31 21.22 40.92
N PHE A 76 29.36 22.49 40.50
CA PHE A 76 30.13 23.53 41.22
C PHE A 76 29.56 23.91 42.60
N HIS A 77 28.35 23.51 42.99
CA HIS A 77 27.89 23.66 44.38
C HIS A 77 28.62 22.72 45.36
N ASN A 78 29.30 21.68 44.86
CA ASN A 78 30.10 20.74 45.64
C ASN A 78 31.61 21.11 45.65
N LEU A 79 31.97 22.37 45.34
CA LEU A 79 33.34 22.87 45.51
C LEU A 79 33.74 22.90 47.00
N ASP A 80 34.98 22.56 47.29
CA ASP A 80 35.55 22.67 48.64
C ASP A 80 35.62 24.13 49.12
N ALA A 81 35.82 24.30 50.44
CA ALA A 81 35.88 25.61 51.09
C ALA A 81 36.94 26.58 50.50
N ASP A 82 37.98 26.06 49.83
CA ASP A 82 39.02 26.83 49.15
C ASP A 82 38.67 27.21 47.68
N GLY A 83 37.48 26.84 47.18
CA GLY A 83 37.00 27.17 45.82
C GLY A 83 37.58 26.27 44.72
N THR A 84 37.96 25.04 45.07
CA THR A 84 38.53 24.02 44.19
C THR A 84 37.78 22.69 44.27
N MET A 85 38.00 21.81 43.30
CA MET A 85 37.46 20.43 43.25
C MET A 85 38.46 19.55 42.48
N SER A 86 38.51 18.25 42.77
CA SER A 86 39.36 17.30 42.05
C SER A 86 38.88 17.08 40.60
N VAL A 87 39.76 16.68 39.69
CA VAL A 87 39.35 16.40 38.29
C VAL A 87 38.44 15.17 38.24
N GLU A 88 38.68 14.16 39.08
CA GLU A 88 37.88 12.94 39.15
C GLU A 88 36.45 13.21 39.64
N ASP A 89 36.28 14.01 40.71
CA ASP A 89 34.95 14.41 41.21
C ASP A 89 34.19 15.29 40.21
N PHE A 90 34.89 16.16 39.49
CA PHE A 90 34.29 17.01 38.45
C PHE A 90 33.75 16.18 37.28
N PHE A 91 34.53 15.24 36.74
CA PHE A 91 34.09 14.35 35.66
C PHE A 91 32.97 13.41 36.12
N TYR A 92 33.04 12.85 37.34
CA TYR A 92 31.95 12.02 37.83
C TYR A 92 30.69 12.79 38.19
N GLY A 93 30.79 14.01 38.72
CA GLY A 93 29.64 14.90 38.89
C GLY A 93 28.92 15.15 37.57
N LEU A 94 29.67 15.53 36.53
CA LEU A 94 29.14 15.83 35.20
C LEU A 94 28.45 14.64 34.51
N PHE A 95 28.98 13.41 34.66
CA PHE A 95 28.47 12.26 33.91
C PHE A 95 27.67 11.24 34.73
N LYS A 96 27.65 11.30 36.07
CA LYS A 96 26.83 10.42 36.94
C LYS A 96 25.62 11.09 37.58
N ASN A 97 25.56 12.42 37.68
CA ASN A 97 24.38 13.12 38.22
C ASN A 97 23.23 13.30 37.21
N GLY A 98 23.22 12.56 36.09
CA GLY A 98 22.08 12.42 35.17
C GLY A 98 20.84 11.71 35.77
N LYS A 99 20.63 11.83 37.08
CA LYS A 99 19.48 11.39 37.85
C LYS A 99 19.03 12.54 38.74
N SER A 100 18.25 13.45 38.17
CA SER A 100 17.43 14.36 38.96
C SER A 100 16.55 13.55 39.91
N LEU A 101 16.31 14.09 41.11
CA LEU A 101 15.46 13.44 42.12
C LEU A 101 13.99 13.46 41.66
N THR A 102 13.60 12.45 40.89
CA THR A 102 12.22 12.24 40.47
C THR A 102 11.31 12.19 41.71
N PRO A 103 10.29 13.07 41.81
CA PRO A 103 9.35 13.04 42.93
C PRO A 103 8.68 11.66 43.00
N SER A 104 8.89 10.96 44.12
CA SER A 104 8.46 9.56 44.25
C SER A 104 6.94 9.46 44.09
N ALA A 105 6.48 8.82 43.02
CA ALA A 105 5.07 8.67 42.66
C ALA A 105 4.35 7.65 43.58
N SER A 106 4.29 7.95 44.88
CA SER A 106 3.53 7.14 45.83
C SER A 106 2.04 7.31 45.57
N THR A 107 1.39 6.28 45.04
CA THR A 107 -0.07 6.28 44.86
C THR A 107 -0.79 6.58 46.18
N PRO A 108 -1.86 7.42 46.18
CA PRO A 108 -2.46 7.95 47.41
C PRO A 108 -2.82 6.89 48.46
N TYR A 109 -3.17 5.68 48.00
CA TYR A 109 -3.52 4.53 48.84
C TYR A 109 -2.41 4.10 49.81
N ARG A 110 -1.12 4.16 49.42
CA ARG A 110 0.00 3.85 50.35
C ARG A 110 0.21 4.94 51.40
N GLN A 111 -0.07 6.19 51.06
CA GLN A 111 0.02 7.31 51.99
C GLN A 111 -1.15 7.29 52.98
N LEU A 112 -2.39 7.06 52.50
CA LEU A 112 -3.58 6.89 53.34
C LEU A 112 -3.40 5.75 54.36
N LYS A 113 -2.82 4.62 53.95
CA LYS A 113 -2.54 3.49 54.86
C LYS A 113 -1.45 3.79 55.90
N ARG A 114 -0.55 4.75 55.65
CA ARG A 114 0.38 5.28 56.66
C ARG A 114 -0.30 6.24 57.63
N HIS A 115 -1.13 7.17 57.14
CA HIS A 115 -1.89 8.09 58.00
C HIS A 115 -2.92 7.37 58.88
N LEU A 116 -3.64 6.38 58.36
CA LEU A 116 -4.52 5.49 59.14
C LEU A 116 -3.76 4.63 60.18
N SER A 117 -2.44 4.45 60.01
CA SER A 117 -1.55 3.80 60.99
C SER A 117 -0.88 4.81 61.95
N MET A 118 -1.11 6.11 61.78
CA MET A 118 -0.59 7.20 62.61
C MET A 118 -1.77 7.99 63.18
N GLN A 119 -2.53 7.31 64.03
CA GLN A 119 -3.69 7.87 64.72
C GLN A 119 -3.26 9.00 65.66
N SER A 120 -3.41 10.25 65.20
CA SER A 120 -3.37 11.44 66.05
C SER A 120 -4.54 11.42 67.03
N PHE A 121 -4.29 11.78 68.28
CA PHE A 121 -5.31 11.92 69.32
C PHE A 121 -5.99 13.30 69.20
N ASP A 122 -7.31 13.35 69.40
CA ASP A 122 -8.02 14.60 69.71
C ASP A 122 -7.69 15.09 71.14
N GLU A 123 -8.07 16.34 71.45
CA GLU A 123 -7.73 17.11 72.66
C GLU A 123 -8.35 16.60 73.99
N SER A 124 -8.55 15.30 74.16
CA SER A 124 -8.89 14.68 75.44
C SER A 124 -8.13 13.37 75.66
N GLY A 125 -6.80 13.43 75.58
CA GLY A 125 -5.88 12.28 75.65
C GLY A 125 -5.82 11.58 77.02
N ARG A 126 -6.91 10.96 77.48
CA ARG A 126 -6.94 10.07 78.65
C ARG A 126 -7.70 8.78 78.36
N ARG A 127 -7.09 7.65 78.73
CA ARG A 127 -7.77 6.35 78.81
C ARG A 127 -8.80 6.37 79.94
N THR A 128 -9.85 5.56 79.81
CA THR A 128 -10.74 5.22 80.92
C THR A 128 -9.99 4.44 82.00
N THR A 129 -9.49 5.15 83.00
CA THR A 129 -9.21 4.60 84.33
C THR A 129 -10.10 5.32 85.32
N THR A 130 -11.14 4.64 85.83
CA THR A 130 -12.05 5.18 86.84
C THR A 130 -11.34 5.32 88.19
N PRO A 131 -11.49 6.46 88.87
CA PRO A 131 -11.57 6.46 90.33
C PRO A 131 -12.93 7.02 90.78
N SER A 132 -13.57 6.25 91.65
CA SER A 132 -14.63 6.61 92.60
C SER A 132 -15.55 7.81 92.33
N VAL A 133 -16.85 7.48 92.30
CA VAL A 133 -17.93 8.35 92.83
C VAL A 133 -17.58 8.82 94.27
N MET A 134 -18.14 9.94 94.70
CA MET A 134 -18.04 10.55 96.05
C MET A 134 -16.92 11.58 96.28
N THR A 135 -16.94 12.65 95.49
CA THR A 135 -17.08 13.99 96.09
C THR A 135 -18.07 14.83 95.28
N SER A 136 -19.15 15.27 95.93
CA SER A 136 -19.84 16.50 95.53
C SER A 136 -18.82 17.64 95.68
N THR A 137 -18.70 18.60 94.77
CA THR A 137 -19.67 19.08 93.76
C THR A 137 -18.98 19.20 92.39
N ILE A 138 -19.73 19.08 91.28
CA ILE A 138 -19.27 19.66 90.01
C ILE A 138 -19.44 21.17 90.17
N GLY A 139 -18.39 21.83 90.65
CA GLY A 139 -18.33 23.29 90.63
C GLY A 139 -18.56 23.78 89.21
N PHE A 140 -19.39 24.81 89.08
CA PHE A 140 -19.65 25.43 87.80
C PHE A 140 -18.35 26.08 87.28
N ARG A 141 -18.27 26.35 85.97
CA ARG A 141 -17.23 27.21 85.39
C ARG A 141 -17.94 28.45 84.91
N VAL A 142 -17.85 29.53 85.68
CA VAL A 142 -18.73 30.71 85.56
C VAL A 142 -18.07 31.87 84.81
N PHE A 143 -16.85 31.64 84.30
CA PHE A 143 -16.03 32.61 83.59
C PHE A 143 -15.34 31.99 82.36
N SER A 144 -15.97 31.03 81.68
CA SER A 144 -15.39 30.39 80.47
C SER A 144 -15.41 31.27 79.22
N CYS A 145 -15.89 32.51 79.35
CA CYS A 145 -15.70 33.65 78.45
C CYS A 145 -14.40 34.44 78.73
N LEU A 146 -13.82 34.33 79.94
CA LEU A 146 -12.59 35.00 80.34
C LEU A 146 -11.38 34.04 80.41
N ASP A 147 -11.63 32.73 80.51
CA ASP A 147 -10.64 31.65 80.51
C ASP A 147 -10.05 31.45 79.10
N ASP A 148 -8.77 31.74 78.92
CA ASP A 148 -8.01 31.50 77.69
C ASP A 148 -7.45 30.06 77.58
N GLY A 149 -7.83 29.19 78.53
CA GLY A 149 -7.32 27.83 78.70
C GLY A 149 -6.35 27.69 79.87
N MET A 150 -5.87 28.80 80.46
CA MET A 150 -4.97 28.77 81.61
C MET A 150 -5.70 28.69 82.96
N GLY A 151 -7.01 28.96 83.03
CA GLY A 151 -7.81 28.95 84.27
C GLY A 151 -7.69 30.21 85.13
N TYR A 152 -7.05 31.27 84.63
CA TYR A 152 -6.86 32.56 85.31
C TYR A 152 -7.34 33.71 84.42
N ALA A 153 -7.84 34.79 85.02
CA ALA A 153 -8.03 36.07 84.34
C ALA A 153 -7.44 37.22 85.16
N SER A 154 -7.08 38.33 84.52
CA SER A 154 -6.69 39.56 85.23
C SER A 154 -7.87 40.14 85.99
N VAL A 155 -7.60 40.77 87.14
CA VAL A 155 -8.63 41.43 87.96
C VAL A 155 -9.43 42.43 87.11
N GLU A 156 -8.76 43.19 86.25
CA GLU A 156 -9.37 44.15 85.32
C GLU A 156 -10.51 43.51 84.50
N LYS A 157 -10.25 42.40 83.78
CA LYS A 157 -11.27 41.70 82.98
C LYS A 157 -12.48 41.24 83.79
N ILE A 158 -12.27 40.87 85.05
CA ILE A 158 -13.34 40.40 85.95
C ILE A 158 -14.17 41.61 86.44
N LEU A 159 -13.52 42.71 86.79
CA LEU A 159 -14.18 43.97 87.15
C LEU A 159 -14.97 44.53 85.98
N ASP A 160 -14.40 44.56 84.77
CA ASP A 160 -15.03 45.02 83.54
C ASP A 160 -16.28 44.17 83.24
N SER A 161 -16.15 42.83 83.24
CA SER A 161 -17.28 41.92 82.98
C SER A 161 -18.41 42.05 84.02
N TRP A 162 -18.08 42.32 85.29
CA TRP A 162 -19.09 42.62 86.31
C TRP A 162 -19.71 44.01 86.13
N GLN A 163 -18.95 45.00 85.67
CA GLN A 163 -19.43 46.35 85.41
C GLN A 163 -20.35 46.42 84.17
N GLU A 164 -20.04 45.66 83.11
CA GLU A 164 -20.93 45.46 81.95
C GLU A 164 -22.28 44.84 82.34
N GLU A 165 -22.30 43.99 83.36
CA GLU A 165 -23.52 43.42 83.95
C GLU A 165 -24.17 44.29 85.04
N GLY A 166 -23.67 45.51 85.25
CA GLY A 166 -24.28 46.52 86.13
C GLY A 166 -23.93 46.38 87.62
N ILE A 167 -22.72 45.91 87.95
CA ILE A 167 -22.24 45.80 89.34
C ILE A 167 -21.20 46.89 89.63
N GLU A 168 -21.65 47.99 90.23
CA GLU A 168 -20.81 49.15 90.55
C GLU A 168 -19.81 48.86 91.70
N ASN A 169 -20.14 47.95 92.62
CA ASN A 169 -19.32 47.61 93.79
C ASN A 169 -18.34 46.44 93.54
N SER A 170 -17.97 46.18 92.27
CA SER A 170 -17.17 45.02 91.85
C SER A 170 -15.84 44.87 92.62
N GLN A 171 -15.13 45.98 92.88
CA GLN A 171 -13.89 46.00 93.66
C GLN A 171 -14.08 45.70 95.15
N GLU A 172 -15.23 46.04 95.72
CA GLU A 172 -15.56 45.72 97.13
C GLU A 172 -15.90 44.24 97.28
N ILE A 173 -16.55 43.66 96.26
CA ILE A 173 -16.93 42.24 96.21
C ILE A 173 -15.70 41.34 96.15
N LEU A 174 -14.70 41.62 95.28
CA LEU A 174 -13.46 40.84 95.27
C LEU A 174 -12.69 40.92 96.61
N LYS A 175 -12.64 42.11 97.23
CA LYS A 175 -12.05 42.31 98.57
C LYS A 175 -12.80 41.56 99.67
N ALA A 176 -14.14 41.47 99.58
CA ALA A 176 -14.97 40.74 100.53
C ALA A 176 -14.87 39.21 100.39
N LEU A 177 -14.30 38.73 99.28
CA LEU A 177 -14.01 37.33 98.97
C LEU A 177 -12.52 36.97 99.20
N ASP A 178 -11.76 37.82 99.90
CA ASP A 178 -10.32 37.70 100.18
C ASP A 178 -9.40 37.60 98.94
N PHE A 179 -9.85 38.02 97.75
CA PHE A 179 -9.00 38.10 96.55
C PHE A 179 -8.21 39.41 96.48
N SER A 180 -6.95 39.33 96.04
CA SER A 180 -6.11 40.50 95.76
C SER A 180 -6.60 41.26 94.53
N LEU A 181 -6.66 42.60 94.61
CA LEU A 181 -6.99 43.45 93.46
C LEU A 181 -5.83 43.63 92.48
N ASP A 182 -4.62 43.26 92.86
CA ASP A 182 -3.43 43.32 92.01
C ASP A 182 -3.12 41.93 91.40
N GLY A 183 -3.12 41.83 90.07
CA GLY A 183 -2.68 40.63 89.33
C GLY A 183 -3.80 39.80 88.69
N ASN A 184 -3.62 38.48 88.69
CA ASN A 184 -4.54 37.50 88.09
C ASN A 184 -5.23 36.66 89.18
N VAL A 185 -6.53 36.42 89.01
CA VAL A 185 -7.36 35.60 89.91
C VAL A 185 -7.59 34.22 89.28
N ASN A 186 -7.51 33.16 90.10
CA ASN A 186 -7.91 31.81 89.69
C ASN A 186 -9.43 31.77 89.53
N LEU A 187 -9.90 31.52 88.30
CA LEU A 187 -11.32 31.51 87.97
C LEU A 187 -12.10 30.39 88.67
N THR A 188 -11.43 29.27 88.98
CA THR A 188 -12.05 28.15 89.69
C THR A 188 -12.24 28.43 91.17
N GLU A 189 -11.26 29.07 91.82
CA GLU A 189 -11.37 29.52 93.22
C GLU A 189 -12.39 30.65 93.36
N LEU A 190 -12.40 31.63 92.44
CA LEU A 190 -13.41 32.69 92.43
C LEU A 190 -14.82 32.13 92.22
N THR A 191 -15.00 31.17 91.31
CA THR A 191 -16.31 30.53 91.12
C THR A 191 -16.77 29.79 92.38
N LEU A 192 -15.88 29.03 93.03
CA LEU A 192 -16.19 28.36 94.30
C LEU A 192 -16.49 29.36 95.42
N ALA A 193 -15.83 30.51 95.47
CA ALA A 193 -16.12 31.55 96.45
C ALA A 193 -17.52 32.17 96.25
N LEU A 194 -17.89 32.45 94.99
CA LEU A 194 -19.23 32.91 94.60
C LEU A 194 -20.32 31.86 94.87
N GLU A 195 -20.04 30.57 94.63
CA GLU A 195 -20.96 29.45 94.94
C GLU A 195 -21.21 29.31 96.44
N ASN A 196 -20.17 29.41 97.28
CA ASN A 196 -20.30 29.29 98.73
C ASN A 196 -21.08 30.48 99.32
N GLU A 197 -20.79 31.70 98.87
CA GLU A 197 -21.53 32.89 99.31
C GLU A 197 -22.98 32.92 98.78
N LEU A 198 -23.30 32.26 97.66
CA LEU A 198 -24.68 32.06 97.17
C LEU A 198 -25.60 31.34 98.18
N LEU A 199 -25.03 30.74 99.23
CA LEU A 199 -25.75 30.07 100.33
C LEU A 199 -25.91 30.96 101.58
N VAL A 200 -25.34 32.18 101.61
CA VAL A 200 -25.22 33.03 102.82
C VAL A 200 -25.68 34.47 102.55
N THR A 201 -26.98 34.75 102.71
CA THR A 201 -27.64 35.98 102.24
C THR A 201 -27.00 37.31 102.67
N ARG A 202 -26.21 37.94 101.77
CA ARG A 202 -25.78 39.35 101.83
C ARG A 202 -25.76 40.00 100.43
N ASN A 203 -26.32 41.21 100.34
CA ASN A 203 -26.84 41.80 99.09
C ASN A 203 -25.80 42.41 98.12
N GLY A 204 -24.58 41.90 98.06
CA GLY A 204 -23.56 42.34 97.09
C GLY A 204 -23.03 41.18 96.25
N ILE A 205 -22.39 40.24 96.93
CA ILE A 205 -21.75 39.05 96.32
C ILE A 205 -22.77 38.21 95.53
N HIS A 206 -24.03 38.14 95.98
CA HIS A 206 -25.10 37.45 95.25
C HIS A 206 -25.38 38.04 93.86
N GLN A 207 -25.26 39.37 93.70
CA GLN A 207 -25.48 40.02 92.40
C GLN A 207 -24.32 39.70 91.45
N ALA A 208 -23.07 39.70 91.94
CA ALA A 208 -21.90 39.25 91.19
C ALA A 208 -21.99 37.78 90.76
N ALA A 209 -22.40 36.88 91.67
CA ALA A 209 -22.62 35.48 91.33
C ALA A 209 -23.68 35.34 90.22
N LEU A 210 -24.88 35.89 90.40
CA LEU A 210 -25.98 35.78 89.43
C LEU A 210 -25.67 36.42 88.08
N ALA A 211 -24.97 37.56 88.06
CA ALA A 211 -24.50 38.20 86.84
C ALA A 211 -23.50 37.33 86.07
N SER A 212 -22.51 36.77 86.78
CA SER A 212 -21.51 35.90 86.17
C SER A 212 -22.15 34.63 85.60
N PHE A 213 -23.07 33.99 86.35
CA PHE A 213 -23.87 32.86 85.85
C PHE A 213 -24.70 33.24 84.61
N LYS A 214 -25.29 34.44 84.57
CA LYS A 214 -26.04 34.97 83.42
C LYS A 214 -25.14 35.30 82.21
N ALA A 215 -23.89 35.68 82.44
CA ALA A 215 -22.89 35.87 81.38
C ALA A 215 -22.44 34.53 80.79
N GLU A 216 -22.07 33.57 81.65
CA GLU A 216 -21.70 32.21 81.25
C GLU A 216 -22.81 31.54 80.42
N ILE A 217 -24.08 31.62 80.85
CA ILE A 217 -25.20 31.02 80.11
C ILE A 217 -25.35 31.60 78.70
N ARG A 218 -25.16 32.91 78.50
CA ARG A 218 -25.17 33.53 77.15
C ARG A 218 -24.00 33.05 76.31
N HIS A 219 -22.80 33.07 76.88
CA HIS A 219 -21.59 32.62 76.18
C HIS A 219 -21.68 31.15 75.76
N LEU A 220 -22.22 30.29 76.62
CA LEU A 220 -22.47 28.88 76.30
C LEU A 220 -23.52 28.71 75.20
N LEU A 221 -24.59 29.49 75.18
CA LEU A 221 -25.59 29.46 74.11
C LEU A 221 -25.00 29.90 72.77
N GLU A 222 -24.27 31.02 72.73
CA GLU A 222 -23.61 31.50 71.52
C GLU A 222 -22.54 30.52 70.99
N ARG A 223 -21.78 29.91 71.89
CA ARG A 223 -20.79 28.87 71.55
C ARG A 223 -21.47 27.57 71.05
N VAL A 224 -22.65 27.22 71.56
CA VAL A 224 -23.47 26.13 71.00
C VAL A 224 -23.98 26.49 69.60
N ASP A 225 -24.50 27.71 69.38
CA ASP A 225 -24.99 28.15 68.07
C ASP A 225 -23.87 28.27 67.02
N GLN A 226 -22.64 28.59 67.44
CA GLN A 226 -21.44 28.53 66.59
C GLN A 226 -21.12 27.07 66.20
N VAL A 227 -21.05 26.15 67.17
CA VAL A 227 -20.80 24.72 66.91
C VAL A 227 -21.92 24.09 66.07
N VAL A 228 -23.17 24.51 66.22
CA VAL A 228 -24.29 24.08 65.35
C VAL A 228 -24.09 24.56 63.91
N ARG A 229 -23.71 25.83 63.69
CA ARG A 229 -23.41 26.36 62.36
C ARG A 229 -22.21 25.67 61.70
N GLU A 230 -21.16 25.39 62.46
CA GLU A 230 -19.98 24.64 61.98
C GLU A 230 -20.33 23.19 61.65
N LYS A 231 -21.11 22.51 62.50
CA LYS A 231 -21.61 21.15 62.25
C LYS A 231 -22.50 21.07 61.00
N GLU A 232 -23.34 22.07 60.76
CA GLU A 232 -24.20 22.12 59.58
C GLU A 232 -23.41 22.41 58.30
N LYS A 233 -22.36 23.24 58.39
CA LYS A 233 -21.38 23.40 57.31
C LYS A 233 -20.63 22.09 57.04
N LEU A 234 -20.11 21.41 58.05
CA LEU A 234 -19.40 20.13 57.91
C LEU A 234 -20.31 19.04 57.33
N ARG A 235 -21.61 19.02 57.67
CA ARG A 235 -22.62 18.19 57.01
C ARG A 235 -22.75 18.54 55.53
N SER A 236 -22.93 19.83 55.20
CA SER A 236 -23.02 20.31 53.81
C SER A 236 -21.79 19.92 52.98
N ASP A 237 -20.60 20.00 53.56
CA ASP A 237 -19.33 19.68 52.90
C ASP A 237 -19.09 18.16 52.81
N LEU A 238 -19.53 17.38 53.80
CA LEU A 238 -19.59 15.91 53.72
C LEU A 238 -20.56 15.44 52.63
N ASP A 239 -21.76 16.01 52.57
CA ASP A 239 -22.78 15.74 51.54
C ASP A 239 -22.22 15.97 50.11
N LYS A 240 -21.40 17.01 49.94
CA LYS A 240 -20.71 17.30 48.67
C LYS A 240 -19.63 16.26 48.40
N ALA A 241 -18.82 15.89 49.39
CA ALA A 241 -17.79 14.88 49.27
C ALA A 241 -18.36 13.49 48.96
N GLU A 242 -19.51 13.12 49.54
CA GLU A 242 -20.20 11.86 49.23
C GLU A 242 -20.80 11.87 47.81
N LYS A 243 -21.39 12.98 47.36
CA LYS A 243 -21.87 13.13 45.98
C LYS A 243 -20.72 13.06 44.96
N LEU A 244 -19.58 13.70 45.23
CA LEU A 244 -18.37 13.58 44.41
C LEU A 244 -17.83 12.15 44.40
N LYS A 245 -17.75 11.49 45.55
CA LYS A 245 -17.35 10.08 45.67
C LYS A 245 -18.28 9.15 44.88
N SER A 246 -19.59 9.39 44.90
CA SER A 246 -20.56 8.63 44.09
C SER A 246 -20.39 8.87 42.59
N LEU A 247 -20.14 10.12 42.17
CA LEU A 247 -19.85 10.44 40.77
C LEU A 247 -18.56 9.77 40.28
N MET A 248 -17.48 9.84 41.06
CA MET A 248 -16.21 9.16 40.76
C MET A 248 -16.36 7.64 40.73
N ALA A 249 -17.25 7.06 41.56
CA ALA A 249 -17.57 5.63 41.49
C ALA A 249 -18.27 5.27 40.17
N SER A 250 -19.30 6.02 39.76
CA SER A 250 -19.97 5.79 38.47
C SER A 250 -19.05 6.02 37.27
N GLU A 251 -18.18 7.03 37.32
CA GLU A 251 -17.17 7.31 36.27
C GLU A 251 -16.16 6.17 36.16
N VAL A 252 -15.71 5.62 37.29
CA VAL A 252 -14.86 4.42 37.33
C VAL A 252 -15.60 3.19 36.80
N ASP A 253 -16.87 2.99 37.13
CA ASP A 253 -17.67 1.86 36.63
C ASP A 253 -17.92 1.97 35.10
N ASP A 254 -18.23 3.17 34.60
CA ASP A 254 -18.38 3.45 33.16
C ASP A 254 -17.06 3.29 32.40
N HIS A 255 -15.93 3.68 33.00
CA HIS A 255 -14.60 3.39 32.44
C HIS A 255 -14.30 1.90 32.41
N HIS A 256 -14.61 1.13 33.46
CA HIS A 256 -14.48 -0.33 33.42
C HIS A 256 -15.37 -0.96 32.35
N ALA A 257 -16.62 -0.50 32.21
CA ALA A 257 -17.53 -0.97 31.16
C ALA A 257 -17.02 -0.59 29.75
N ALA A 258 -16.38 0.57 29.58
CA ALA A 258 -15.73 0.97 28.32
C ALA A 258 -14.49 0.11 28.01
N ILE A 259 -13.67 -0.18 29.02
CA ILE A 259 -12.51 -1.07 28.92
C ILE A 259 -12.95 -2.50 28.58
N GLU A 260 -14.03 -3.01 29.17
CA GLU A 260 -14.63 -4.30 28.81
C GLU A 260 -15.11 -4.34 27.36
N ARG A 261 -15.84 -3.31 26.90
CA ARG A 261 -16.28 -3.22 25.49
C ARG A 261 -15.07 -3.21 24.54
N ARG A 262 -14.03 -2.45 24.89
CA ARG A 262 -12.77 -2.40 24.13
C ARG A 262 -12.03 -3.75 24.14
N GLY A 263 -11.98 -4.44 25.27
CA GLY A 263 -11.35 -5.76 25.41
C GLY A 263 -12.09 -6.85 24.63
N LYS A 264 -13.43 -6.81 24.60
CA LYS A 264 -14.27 -7.71 23.78
C LYS A 264 -14.03 -7.47 22.28
N LEU A 265 -13.93 -6.21 21.85
CA LEU A 265 -13.55 -5.87 20.47
C LEU A 265 -12.12 -6.31 20.14
N ASP A 266 -11.14 -6.08 21.02
CA ASP A 266 -9.76 -6.53 20.84
C ASP A 266 -9.69 -8.06 20.68
N GLU A 267 -10.49 -8.83 21.42
CA GLU A 267 -10.56 -10.29 21.28
C GLU A 267 -11.24 -10.72 19.96
N GLU A 268 -12.36 -10.10 19.58
CA GLU A 268 -12.96 -10.31 18.25
C GLU A 268 -11.97 -10.00 17.11
N TYR A 269 -11.15 -8.96 17.24
CA TYR A 269 -10.09 -8.67 16.27
C TYR A 269 -9.00 -9.74 16.27
N LYS A 270 -8.57 -10.27 17.42
CA LYS A 270 -7.64 -11.40 17.50
C LYS A 270 -8.22 -12.65 16.82
N GLU A 271 -9.49 -12.98 17.07
CA GLU A 271 -10.18 -14.13 16.47
C GLU A 271 -10.29 -13.99 14.94
N ARG A 272 -10.70 -12.81 14.44
CA ARG A 272 -10.76 -12.52 13.00
C ARG A 272 -9.37 -12.60 12.36
N ILE A 273 -8.33 -12.07 13.01
CA ILE A 273 -6.94 -12.17 12.56
C ILE A 273 -6.46 -13.63 12.58
N ALA A 274 -6.86 -14.45 13.56
CA ALA A 274 -6.52 -15.86 13.63
C ALA A 274 -7.23 -16.67 12.53
N ALA A 275 -8.51 -16.38 12.24
CA ALA A 275 -9.26 -16.97 11.13
C ALA A 275 -8.59 -16.67 9.78
N LEU A 276 -8.29 -15.39 9.49
CA LEU A 276 -7.59 -14.98 8.26
C LEU A 276 -6.18 -15.60 8.15
N LYS A 277 -5.44 -15.72 9.27
CA LYS A 277 -4.15 -16.46 9.31
C LYS A 277 -4.31 -17.97 9.08
N ASN A 278 -5.47 -18.55 9.37
CA ASN A 278 -5.77 -19.95 9.08
C ASN A 278 -6.16 -20.16 7.61
N GLU A 279 -6.94 -19.23 7.05
CA GLU A 279 -7.33 -19.24 5.64
C GLU A 279 -6.13 -19.01 4.72
N LEU A 280 -5.32 -17.97 4.99
CA LEU A 280 -4.08 -17.72 4.24
C LEU A 280 -3.09 -18.90 4.31
N ARG A 281 -3.06 -19.64 5.44
CA ARG A 281 -2.27 -20.89 5.53
C ARG A 281 -2.83 -22.00 4.64
N LYS A 282 -4.16 -22.19 4.59
CA LYS A 282 -4.82 -23.16 3.70
C LYS A 282 -4.63 -22.78 2.23
N GLU A 283 -4.77 -21.51 1.85
CA GLU A 283 -4.50 -21.04 0.49
C GLU A 283 -3.05 -21.29 0.10
N ARG A 284 -2.09 -20.92 0.96
CA ARG A 284 -0.67 -21.20 0.73
C ARG A 284 -0.39 -22.70 0.57
N GLU A 285 -1.02 -23.54 1.38
CA GLU A 285 -0.89 -24.99 1.26
C GLU A 285 -1.49 -25.52 -0.04
N GLN A 286 -2.68 -25.05 -0.45
CA GLN A 286 -3.31 -25.41 -1.72
C GLN A 286 -2.46 -24.98 -2.92
N ILE A 287 -1.90 -23.77 -2.89
CA ILE A 287 -0.96 -23.27 -3.91
C ILE A 287 0.30 -24.15 -3.95
N LEU A 288 0.89 -24.49 -2.80
CA LEU A 288 2.05 -25.38 -2.73
C LEU A 288 1.75 -26.80 -3.24
N GLN A 289 0.55 -27.34 -2.95
CA GLN A 289 0.10 -28.63 -3.49
C GLN A 289 -0.17 -28.56 -5.01
N GLN A 290 -0.68 -27.44 -5.54
CA GLN A 290 -0.91 -27.24 -6.97
C GLN A 290 0.41 -27.08 -7.74
N VAL A 291 1.32 -26.24 -7.25
CA VAL A 291 2.68 -26.10 -7.80
C VAL A 291 3.45 -27.42 -7.68
N GLY A 292 3.25 -28.18 -6.60
CA GLY A 292 3.80 -29.53 -6.45
C GLY A 292 3.32 -30.51 -7.53
N LYS A 293 2.03 -30.50 -7.85
CA LYS A 293 1.46 -31.31 -8.96
C LYS A 293 2.02 -30.88 -10.30
N GLN A 294 1.96 -29.59 -10.63
CA GLN A 294 2.47 -29.04 -11.89
C GLN A 294 3.97 -29.31 -12.07
N ARG A 295 4.76 -29.24 -10.99
CA ARG A 295 6.18 -29.60 -11.01
C ARG A 295 6.39 -31.09 -11.33
N VAL A 296 5.58 -31.98 -10.75
CA VAL A 296 5.65 -33.44 -11.02
C VAL A 296 5.15 -33.79 -12.43
N GLU A 297 4.16 -33.07 -12.94
CA GLU A 297 3.68 -33.18 -14.33
C GLU A 297 4.77 -32.75 -15.31
N LEU A 298 5.39 -31.58 -15.10
CA LEU A 298 6.52 -31.10 -15.91
C LEU A 298 7.76 -32.01 -15.79
N GLU A 299 8.05 -32.59 -14.63
CA GLU A 299 9.13 -33.58 -14.50
C GLU A 299 8.85 -34.86 -15.30
N GLN A 300 7.59 -35.31 -15.39
CA GLN A 300 7.21 -36.44 -16.24
C GLN A 300 7.29 -36.09 -17.74
N GLU A 301 6.91 -34.88 -18.13
CA GLU A 301 7.06 -34.41 -19.52
C GLU A 301 8.54 -34.27 -19.91
N ILE A 302 9.38 -33.73 -19.03
CA ILE A 302 10.83 -33.64 -19.22
C ILE A 302 11.45 -35.04 -19.35
N GLU A 303 11.07 -36.01 -18.50
CA GLU A 303 11.62 -37.37 -18.59
C GLU A 303 11.14 -38.10 -19.85
N LYS A 304 9.87 -37.90 -20.26
CA LYS A 304 9.36 -38.38 -21.56
C LYS A 304 10.17 -37.78 -22.72
N ALA A 305 10.39 -36.46 -22.71
CA ALA A 305 11.18 -35.78 -23.74
C ALA A 305 12.63 -36.31 -23.81
N LYS A 306 13.28 -36.60 -22.66
CA LYS A 306 14.59 -37.28 -22.66
C LYS A 306 14.53 -38.68 -23.27
N THR A 307 13.48 -39.47 -23.03
CA THR A 307 13.37 -40.80 -23.65
C THR A 307 13.18 -40.71 -25.17
N GLU A 308 12.44 -39.71 -25.64
CA GLU A 308 12.26 -39.43 -27.08
C GLU A 308 13.56 -38.91 -27.72
N GLU A 309 14.29 -38.01 -27.03
CA GLU A 309 15.60 -37.52 -27.47
C GLU A 309 16.64 -38.66 -27.54
N ASN A 310 16.70 -39.51 -26.52
CA ASN A 310 17.57 -40.69 -26.49
C ASN A 310 17.25 -41.63 -27.66
N TYR A 311 15.98 -41.93 -27.91
CA TYR A 311 15.54 -42.77 -29.02
C TYR A 311 15.92 -42.17 -30.40
N VAL A 312 15.77 -40.86 -30.58
CA VAL A 312 16.21 -40.17 -31.81
C VAL A 312 17.74 -40.20 -31.94
N ARG A 313 18.48 -40.01 -30.84
CA ARG A 313 19.94 -40.04 -30.82
C ARG A 313 20.50 -41.44 -31.15
N ASP A 314 19.88 -42.49 -30.62
CA ASP A 314 20.23 -43.88 -30.94
C ASP A 314 19.92 -44.21 -32.41
N ARG A 315 18.76 -43.77 -32.93
CA ARG A 315 18.42 -43.95 -34.36
C ARG A 315 19.38 -43.19 -35.27
N LEU A 316 19.81 -42.00 -34.89
CA LEU A 316 20.86 -41.25 -35.61
C LEU A 316 22.21 -41.98 -35.56
N ALA A 317 22.60 -42.52 -34.40
CA ALA A 317 23.85 -43.28 -34.25
C ALA A 317 23.85 -44.59 -35.08
N LEU A 318 22.69 -45.24 -35.25
CA LEU A 318 22.53 -46.36 -36.17
C LEU A 318 22.65 -45.91 -37.64
N SER A 319 21.99 -44.80 -38.01
CA SER A 319 22.07 -44.25 -39.37
C SER A 319 23.49 -43.81 -39.75
N LEU A 320 24.25 -43.25 -38.80
CA LEU A 320 25.65 -42.85 -39.02
C LEU A 320 26.57 -44.07 -39.16
N LYS A 321 26.33 -45.15 -38.40
CA LYS A 321 27.05 -46.42 -38.60
C LYS A 321 26.78 -47.02 -39.97
N GLU A 322 25.53 -47.04 -40.41
CA GLU A 322 25.17 -47.53 -41.74
C GLU A 322 25.77 -46.66 -42.85
N ASN A 323 25.75 -45.34 -42.69
CA ASN A 323 26.43 -44.44 -43.62
C ASN A 323 27.94 -44.72 -43.68
N SER A 324 28.61 -44.93 -42.54
CA SER A 324 30.03 -45.31 -42.51
C SER A 324 30.31 -46.70 -43.11
N ARG A 325 29.34 -47.63 -43.09
CA ARG A 325 29.43 -48.92 -43.77
C ARG A 325 29.40 -48.73 -45.28
N LEU A 326 28.45 -47.93 -45.77
CA LEU A 326 28.30 -47.59 -47.19
C LEU A 326 29.48 -46.76 -47.72
N GLU A 327 30.03 -45.83 -46.93
CA GLU A 327 31.25 -45.08 -47.27
C GLU A 327 32.46 -46.01 -47.44
N ASN A 328 32.63 -47.00 -46.56
CA ASN A 328 33.69 -48.01 -46.69
C ASN A 328 33.46 -48.91 -47.92
N GLU A 329 32.22 -49.35 -48.19
CA GLU A 329 31.91 -50.16 -49.38
C GLU A 329 32.11 -49.39 -50.69
N LEU A 330 31.81 -48.08 -50.71
CA LEU A 330 32.14 -47.20 -51.83
C LEU A 330 33.66 -47.03 -52.00
N LEU A 331 34.41 -46.93 -50.91
CA LEU A 331 35.87 -46.81 -50.94
C LEU A 331 36.52 -48.10 -51.46
N GLU A 332 36.14 -49.28 -50.94
CA GLU A 332 36.61 -50.56 -51.46
C GLU A 332 36.26 -50.75 -52.94
N ASN A 333 35.10 -50.27 -53.39
CA ASN A 333 34.70 -50.37 -54.79
C ASN A 333 35.45 -49.37 -55.68
N ALA A 334 35.82 -48.19 -55.16
CA ALA A 334 36.73 -47.27 -55.84
C ALA A 334 38.15 -47.84 -55.94
N GLU A 335 38.65 -48.55 -54.92
CA GLU A 335 39.92 -49.28 -54.98
C GLU A 335 39.88 -50.39 -56.04
N LYS A 336 38.83 -51.22 -56.06
CA LYS A 336 38.62 -52.27 -57.09
C LYS A 336 38.56 -51.67 -58.50
N LEU A 337 37.86 -50.55 -58.68
CA LEU A 337 37.82 -49.83 -59.96
C LEU A 337 39.22 -49.32 -60.36
N ALA A 338 39.98 -48.73 -59.44
CA ALA A 338 41.36 -48.32 -59.69
C ALA A 338 42.28 -49.51 -60.02
N GLU A 339 42.07 -50.69 -59.41
CA GLU A 339 42.79 -51.92 -59.80
C GLU A 339 42.44 -52.38 -61.21
N TYR A 340 41.16 -52.39 -61.59
CA TYR A 340 40.72 -52.72 -62.95
C TYR A 340 41.20 -51.70 -64.00
N GLU A 341 41.19 -50.40 -63.69
CA GLU A 341 41.79 -49.35 -64.52
C GLU A 341 43.29 -49.58 -64.67
N ASN A 342 44.02 -49.89 -63.59
CA ASN A 342 45.44 -50.19 -63.64
C ASN A 342 45.75 -51.47 -64.42
N LEU A 343 44.89 -52.50 -64.36
CA LEU A 343 45.01 -53.70 -65.18
C LEU A 343 44.77 -53.40 -66.65
N THR A 344 43.70 -52.67 -66.98
CA THR A 344 43.39 -52.22 -68.35
C THR A 344 44.52 -51.38 -68.93
N ASN A 345 45.04 -50.40 -68.18
CA ASN A 345 46.20 -49.60 -68.57
C ASN A 345 47.50 -50.41 -68.71
N LYS A 346 47.65 -51.56 -68.04
CA LYS A 346 48.78 -52.49 -68.25
C LYS A 346 48.59 -53.32 -69.52
N LEU A 347 47.38 -53.86 -69.74
CA LEU A 347 47.04 -54.63 -70.94
C LEU A 347 47.14 -53.77 -72.20
N GLN A 348 46.64 -52.52 -72.16
CA GLN A 348 46.77 -51.56 -73.24
C GLN A 348 48.24 -51.25 -73.54
N ARG A 349 49.06 -50.89 -72.54
CA ARG A 349 50.50 -50.67 -72.78
C ARG A 349 51.23 -51.90 -73.27
N ASN A 350 50.84 -53.11 -72.84
CA ASN A 350 51.40 -54.35 -73.37
C ASN A 350 51.03 -54.55 -74.84
N LEU A 351 49.80 -54.23 -75.25
CA LEU A 351 49.38 -54.25 -76.66
C LEU A 351 50.14 -53.20 -77.48
N GLU A 352 50.20 -51.95 -77.01
CA GLU A 352 50.97 -50.85 -77.62
C GLU A 352 52.45 -51.22 -77.79
N ASN A 353 53.09 -51.78 -76.75
CA ASN A 353 54.47 -52.25 -76.79
C ASN A 353 54.67 -53.40 -77.80
N VAL A 354 53.74 -54.36 -77.88
CA VAL A 354 53.84 -55.47 -78.84
C VAL A 354 53.65 -54.97 -80.27
N LEU A 355 52.74 -54.03 -80.51
CA LEU A 355 52.58 -53.39 -81.82
C LEU A 355 53.85 -52.61 -82.21
N ALA A 356 54.42 -51.81 -81.30
CA ALA A 356 55.65 -51.06 -81.52
C ALA A 356 56.89 -51.96 -81.70
N GLU A 357 57.01 -53.07 -80.97
CA GLU A 357 58.13 -54.03 -81.13
C GLU A 357 58.06 -54.77 -82.47
N LYS A 358 56.85 -55.12 -82.95
CA LYS A 358 56.68 -55.87 -84.20
C LYS A 358 56.70 -54.98 -85.44
N PHE A 359 56.26 -53.73 -85.35
CA PHE A 359 56.04 -52.86 -86.52
C PHE A 359 56.80 -51.53 -86.48
N GLY A 360 57.30 -51.10 -85.33
CA GLY A 360 57.93 -49.80 -85.11
C GLY A 360 56.91 -48.67 -84.89
N ASP A 361 57.42 -47.47 -84.57
CA ASP A 361 56.63 -46.23 -84.49
C ASP A 361 56.24 -45.73 -85.89
N LEU A 362 55.39 -46.50 -86.58
CA LEU A 362 54.83 -46.14 -87.88
C LEU A 362 53.73 -45.09 -87.69
N ASP A 363 53.86 -43.95 -88.39
CA ASP A 363 52.81 -42.94 -88.48
C ASP A 363 51.54 -43.58 -89.10
N PRO A 364 50.37 -43.55 -88.44
CA PRO A 364 49.12 -44.12 -88.96
C PRO A 364 48.61 -43.50 -90.27
N SER A 365 49.20 -42.38 -90.73
CA SER A 365 48.93 -41.76 -92.03
C SER A 365 49.94 -42.13 -93.12
N SER A 366 50.98 -42.91 -92.80
CA SER A 366 52.04 -43.30 -93.74
C SER A 366 51.60 -44.43 -94.69
N ALA A 367 52.08 -44.39 -95.93
CA ALA A 367 51.86 -45.47 -96.89
C ALA A 367 52.55 -46.79 -96.48
N GLU A 368 53.62 -46.70 -95.68
CA GLU A 368 54.34 -47.86 -95.14
C GLU A 368 53.50 -48.59 -94.07
N PHE A 369 52.69 -47.88 -93.28
CA PHE A 369 51.72 -48.49 -92.36
C PHE A 369 50.70 -49.37 -93.10
N PHE A 370 50.06 -48.86 -94.16
CA PHE A 370 49.08 -49.64 -94.93
C PHE A 370 49.71 -50.85 -95.64
N LEU A 371 50.94 -50.73 -96.14
CA LEU A 371 51.68 -51.87 -96.71
C LEU A 371 52.05 -52.90 -95.63
N GLN A 372 52.36 -52.46 -94.41
CA GLN A 372 52.57 -53.35 -93.26
C GLN A 372 51.27 -54.06 -92.85
N GLU A 373 50.14 -53.34 -92.83
CA GLU A 373 48.80 -53.86 -92.52
C GLU A 373 48.31 -54.88 -93.57
N GLU A 374 48.49 -54.60 -94.86
CA GLU A 374 48.17 -55.54 -95.94
C GLU A 374 49.03 -56.80 -95.85
N ARG A 375 50.34 -56.64 -95.57
CA ARG A 375 51.28 -57.75 -95.38
C ARG A 375 51.01 -58.57 -94.12
N LEU A 376 50.51 -57.93 -93.05
CA LEU A 376 50.00 -58.61 -91.86
C LEU A 376 48.69 -59.34 -92.13
N THR A 377 47.81 -58.77 -92.95
CA THR A 377 46.59 -59.44 -93.42
C THR A 377 46.95 -60.69 -94.24
N GLN A 378 47.94 -60.60 -95.13
CA GLN A 378 48.46 -61.76 -95.87
C GLN A 378 49.07 -62.81 -94.92
N MET A 379 49.95 -62.40 -94.00
CA MET A 379 50.58 -63.29 -93.01
C MET A 379 49.55 -63.94 -92.06
N ARG A 380 48.52 -63.21 -91.63
CA ARG A 380 47.40 -63.75 -90.86
C ARG A 380 46.64 -64.78 -91.68
N ASN A 381 46.30 -64.49 -92.93
CA ASN A 381 45.60 -65.43 -93.80
C ASN A 381 46.45 -66.70 -94.06
N GLU A 382 47.78 -66.57 -94.18
CA GLU A 382 48.71 -67.70 -94.27
C GLU A 382 48.78 -68.51 -92.96
N TYR A 383 48.81 -67.86 -91.79
CA TYR A 383 48.74 -68.55 -90.50
C TYR A 383 47.35 -69.17 -90.24
N GLU A 384 46.26 -68.55 -90.67
CA GLU A 384 44.92 -69.15 -90.64
C GLU A 384 44.86 -70.38 -91.54
N GLN A 385 45.50 -70.35 -92.72
CA GLN A 385 45.62 -71.51 -93.59
C GLN A 385 46.49 -72.62 -92.97
N GLN A 386 47.59 -72.26 -92.28
CA GLN A 386 48.41 -73.22 -91.53
C GLN A 386 47.68 -73.80 -90.31
N CYS A 387 46.94 -72.97 -89.57
CA CYS A 387 46.10 -73.41 -88.46
C CYS A 387 44.96 -74.31 -88.93
N ARG A 388 44.37 -74.04 -90.10
CA ARG A 388 43.43 -74.95 -90.76
C ARG A 388 44.09 -76.28 -91.07
N VAL A 389 45.21 -76.31 -91.80
CA VAL A 389 45.92 -77.57 -92.11
C VAL A 389 46.39 -78.34 -90.85
N LEU A 390 46.82 -77.63 -89.80
CA LEU A 390 47.15 -78.23 -88.51
C LEU A 390 45.92 -78.73 -87.75
N GLN A 391 44.77 -78.05 -87.89
CA GLN A 391 43.50 -78.50 -87.33
C GLN A 391 42.95 -79.69 -88.12
N ASP A 392 43.01 -79.68 -89.46
CA ASP A 392 42.69 -80.82 -90.32
C ASP A 392 43.54 -82.04 -89.92
N GLN A 393 44.85 -81.86 -89.66
CA GLN A 393 45.73 -82.92 -89.14
C GLN A 393 45.42 -83.34 -87.70
N VAL A 394 45.03 -82.41 -86.83
CA VAL A 394 44.63 -82.71 -85.44
C VAL A 394 43.27 -83.40 -85.38
N ASP A 395 42.38 -83.11 -86.32
CA ASP A 395 41.06 -83.71 -86.46
C ASP A 395 41.16 -85.06 -87.21
N GLU A 396 42.11 -85.22 -88.13
CA GLU A 396 42.54 -86.53 -88.69
C GLU A 396 43.15 -87.42 -87.60
N LEU A 397 44.12 -86.92 -86.82
CA LEU A 397 44.71 -87.66 -85.69
C LEU A 397 43.71 -87.92 -84.56
N GLN A 398 42.73 -87.03 -84.33
CA GLN A 398 41.62 -87.30 -83.41
C GLN A 398 40.68 -88.35 -84.00
N SER A 399 40.36 -88.30 -85.29
CA SER A 399 39.56 -89.32 -85.98
C SER A 399 40.25 -90.69 -85.91
N GLU A 400 41.55 -90.79 -86.16
CA GLU A 400 42.34 -92.01 -85.93
C GLU A 400 42.28 -92.46 -84.46
N LEU A 401 42.51 -91.56 -83.49
CA LEU A 401 42.44 -91.88 -82.07
C LEU A 401 41.03 -92.29 -81.62
N GLU A 402 39.98 -91.73 -82.21
CA GLU A 402 38.59 -92.09 -81.97
C GLU A 402 38.21 -93.40 -82.66
N GLU A 403 38.77 -93.70 -83.84
CA GLU A 403 38.63 -95.00 -84.49
C GLU A 403 39.34 -96.09 -83.69
N PHE A 404 40.57 -95.85 -83.21
CA PHE A 404 41.27 -96.74 -82.27
C PHE A 404 40.48 -96.94 -80.95
N ARG A 405 39.74 -95.93 -80.47
CA ARG A 405 38.82 -96.06 -79.31
C ARG A 405 37.54 -96.82 -79.65
N ALA A 406 36.97 -96.63 -80.84
CA ALA A 406 35.71 -97.21 -81.29
C ALA A 406 35.87 -98.69 -81.69
N GLN A 407 36.92 -99.02 -82.43
CA GLN A 407 37.40 -100.40 -82.64
C GLN A 407 37.77 -101.08 -81.29
N GLY A 408 38.07 -100.30 -80.26
CA GLY A 408 38.52 -100.74 -78.94
C GLY A 408 37.54 -101.55 -78.09
N LYS A 409 36.31 -101.87 -78.55
CA LYS A 409 35.34 -102.67 -77.78
C LYS A 409 34.60 -103.77 -78.58
N VAL A 410 35.26 -104.94 -78.63
CA VAL A 410 34.67 -106.31 -78.68
C VAL A 410 34.13 -106.76 -80.05
N LEU A 411 34.62 -107.84 -80.70
CA LEU A 411 35.74 -108.75 -80.41
C LEU A 411 36.16 -109.60 -81.65
N ARG A 412 37.44 -110.02 -81.67
CA ARG A 412 38.01 -111.27 -82.27
C ARG A 412 38.61 -111.23 -83.70
N LEU A 413 39.91 -111.57 -83.76
CA LEU A 413 40.80 -111.74 -84.93
C LEU A 413 40.31 -112.81 -85.94
N PRO A 414 40.73 -112.73 -87.22
CA PRO A 414 42.02 -113.32 -87.68
C PRO A 414 43.04 -112.25 -88.13
N LEU A 415 44.29 -112.19 -87.65
CA LEU A 415 45.41 -113.17 -87.66
C LEU A 415 46.26 -113.11 -88.96
N LYS A 416 47.55 -112.71 -88.82
CA LYS A 416 48.63 -112.58 -89.84
C LYS A 416 48.51 -111.35 -90.75
N ASN A 417 49.57 -110.72 -91.26
CA ASN A 417 51.04 -110.83 -91.03
C ASN A 417 51.67 -109.46 -91.44
N SER A 418 52.58 -108.84 -90.68
CA SER A 418 54.06 -109.01 -90.67
C SER A 418 54.81 -108.30 -91.80
N LEU A 419 55.93 -107.63 -91.41
CA LEU A 419 56.95 -106.97 -92.26
C LEU A 419 56.47 -105.68 -92.96
N SER A 420 57.29 -104.64 -93.18
CA SER A 420 58.69 -104.35 -92.79
C SER A 420 58.78 -102.82 -92.58
N GLU A 421 59.62 -102.23 -91.70
CA GLU A 421 61.08 -102.36 -91.54
C GLU A 421 61.86 -101.79 -92.75
N GLU A 422 62.96 -101.06 -92.45
CA GLU A 422 63.65 -100.08 -93.31
C GLU A 422 62.81 -98.79 -93.56
N LEU A 423 63.37 -97.58 -93.60
CA LEU A 423 64.77 -97.16 -93.82
C LEU A 423 65.27 -96.14 -92.78
N ASP A 424 66.27 -96.50 -91.97
CA ASP A 424 67.35 -95.56 -91.57
C ASP A 424 68.62 -96.31 -91.07
N VAL A 425 69.39 -96.90 -92.00
CA VAL A 425 70.81 -97.23 -91.77
C VAL A 425 71.64 -96.90 -93.01
N SER A 426 72.75 -96.23 -92.78
CA SER A 426 73.71 -95.74 -93.77
C SER A 426 74.25 -96.82 -94.73
N ARG A 427 74.51 -96.42 -95.98
CA ARG A 427 75.57 -97.04 -96.79
C ARG A 427 76.44 -95.97 -97.47
N GLY A 428 77.54 -95.62 -96.81
CA GLY A 428 78.50 -94.64 -97.34
C GLY A 428 79.48 -95.24 -98.34
N ARG A 429 79.98 -94.37 -99.24
CA ARG A 429 81.29 -94.43 -99.93
C ARG A 429 81.63 -95.70 -100.72
N ILE A 430 81.79 -95.54 -102.03
CA ILE A 430 83.04 -95.83 -102.78
C ILE A 430 82.89 -95.21 -104.18
N GLU A 431 83.85 -94.36 -104.59
CA GLU A 431 84.04 -93.96 -105.99
C GLU A 431 84.71 -95.12 -106.76
N PRO A 432 84.47 -95.22 -108.07
CA PRO A 432 85.63 -95.03 -108.95
C PRO A 432 85.38 -94.02 -110.08
N ASP A 433 86.45 -93.30 -110.41
CA ASP A 433 86.60 -92.47 -111.60
C ASP A 433 86.86 -93.33 -112.87
N GLN A 434 86.89 -92.69 -114.04
CA GLN A 434 87.40 -93.18 -115.33
C GLN A 434 86.56 -94.21 -116.12
N GLY A 435 85.53 -93.70 -116.82
CA GLY A 435 85.71 -93.39 -118.26
C GLY A 435 85.43 -94.48 -119.33
N LEU A 436 85.64 -94.06 -120.59
CA LEU A 436 85.56 -94.82 -121.85
C LEU A 436 84.15 -95.27 -122.34
N GLY A 437 83.55 -94.35 -123.09
CA GLY A 437 82.87 -94.47 -124.39
C GLY A 437 82.64 -95.81 -125.14
N SER A 438 81.69 -95.68 -126.07
CA SER A 438 81.51 -96.48 -127.32
C SER A 438 80.97 -97.90 -127.19
N GLU A 439 79.79 -98.17 -127.77
CA GLU A 439 79.69 -98.64 -129.16
C GLU A 439 78.23 -98.66 -129.67
N GLU A 440 78.06 -98.76 -130.99
CA GLU A 440 76.74 -98.83 -131.66
C GLU A 440 76.14 -100.24 -131.54
N CYS A 441 74.82 -100.34 -131.33
CA CYS A 441 74.07 -101.56 -131.63
C CYS A 441 73.06 -101.29 -132.74
N ASN A 442 73.29 -101.94 -133.89
CA ASN A 442 72.57 -101.70 -135.14
C ASN A 442 71.07 -102.07 -135.04
N PRO A 443 70.14 -101.22 -135.52
CA PRO A 443 68.73 -101.57 -135.67
C PRO A 443 68.50 -102.46 -136.91
N LEU A 444 69.25 -103.55 -137.03
CA LEU A 444 69.22 -104.50 -138.15
C LEU A 444 69.25 -105.97 -137.69
N ASN A 445 68.45 -106.30 -136.65
CA ASN A 445 67.72 -107.56 -136.51
C ASN A 445 66.88 -107.56 -135.22
N MET A 446 65.59 -107.25 -135.33
CA MET A 446 64.59 -107.44 -134.28
C MET A 446 63.31 -108.00 -134.91
N SER A 447 62.61 -108.90 -134.21
CA SER A 447 61.41 -109.57 -134.74
C SER A 447 60.15 -108.76 -134.45
N ILE A 448 59.29 -108.64 -135.47
CA ILE A 448 57.97 -107.97 -135.42
C ILE A 448 57.09 -108.56 -134.29
N GLU A 449 57.26 -109.85 -133.98
CA GLU A 449 56.53 -110.52 -132.90
C GLU A 449 56.82 -109.93 -131.51
N ALA A 450 58.07 -109.51 -131.25
CA ALA A 450 58.46 -108.88 -129.99
C ALA A 450 57.92 -107.44 -129.87
N GLU A 451 57.83 -106.72 -131.00
CA GLU A 451 57.23 -105.39 -131.07
C GLU A 451 55.72 -105.44 -130.80
N LEU A 452 55.01 -106.40 -131.39
CA LEU A 452 53.57 -106.59 -131.18
C LEU A 452 53.22 -106.90 -129.71
N VAL A 453 54.01 -107.74 -129.04
CA VAL A 453 53.81 -108.08 -127.62
C VAL A 453 54.07 -106.87 -126.71
N ILE A 454 55.12 -106.07 -127.00
CA ILE A 454 55.38 -104.83 -126.27
C ILE A 454 54.21 -103.85 -126.43
N GLU A 455 53.67 -103.68 -127.63
CA GLU A 455 52.55 -102.76 -127.86
C GLU A 455 51.24 -103.25 -127.22
N GLN A 456 50.97 -104.56 -127.26
CA GLN A 456 49.80 -105.14 -126.58
C GLN A 456 49.89 -104.99 -125.05
N MET A 457 51.09 -105.11 -124.46
CA MET A 457 51.31 -104.87 -123.03
C MET A 457 51.19 -103.39 -122.67
N LYS A 458 51.70 -102.47 -123.51
CA LYS A 458 51.49 -101.02 -123.34
C LYS A 458 50.00 -100.66 -123.39
N GLU A 459 49.24 -101.18 -124.36
CA GLU A 459 47.83 -100.84 -124.50
C GLU A 459 47.02 -101.37 -123.31
N GLN A 460 47.33 -102.57 -122.80
CA GLN A 460 46.72 -103.08 -121.57
C GLN A 460 47.08 -102.21 -120.36
N HIS A 461 48.36 -101.86 -120.19
CA HIS A 461 48.81 -100.95 -119.12
C HIS A 461 48.15 -99.58 -119.21
N HIS A 462 47.89 -99.06 -120.42
CA HIS A 462 47.17 -97.80 -120.63
C HIS A 462 45.69 -97.91 -120.20
N ARG A 463 44.99 -99.01 -120.50
CA ARG A 463 43.62 -99.25 -120.00
C ARG A 463 43.57 -99.38 -118.49
N ASP A 464 44.57 -100.05 -117.89
CA ASP A 464 44.67 -100.21 -116.43
C ASP A 464 44.98 -98.88 -115.74
N LEU A 465 45.86 -98.04 -116.31
CA LEU A 465 46.08 -96.66 -115.88
C LEU A 465 44.81 -95.82 -115.98
N CYS A 466 44.10 -95.82 -117.11
CA CYS A 466 42.88 -95.03 -117.26
C CYS A 466 41.77 -95.42 -116.26
N ARG A 467 41.64 -96.71 -115.93
CA ARG A 467 40.75 -97.17 -114.85
C ARG A 467 41.23 -96.66 -113.48
N LEU A 468 42.52 -96.79 -113.17
CA LEU A 468 43.07 -96.35 -111.89
C LEU A 468 42.98 -94.82 -111.72
N SER A 469 43.17 -94.05 -112.79
CA SER A 469 42.91 -92.62 -112.82
C SER A 469 41.45 -92.29 -112.50
N LEU A 470 40.49 -92.99 -113.10
CA LEU A 470 39.07 -92.72 -112.85
C LEU A 470 38.64 -93.12 -111.43
N GLU A 471 39.16 -94.22 -110.88
CA GLU A 471 38.97 -94.61 -109.48
C GLU A 471 39.67 -93.66 -108.48
N LEU A 472 40.75 -92.98 -108.90
CA LEU A 472 41.38 -91.90 -108.14
C LEU A 472 40.57 -90.60 -108.23
N GLU A 473 40.07 -90.23 -109.40
CA GLU A 473 39.23 -89.04 -109.64
C GLU A 473 37.92 -89.12 -108.84
N ASP A 474 37.21 -90.27 -108.88
CA ASP A 474 36.01 -90.49 -108.05
C ASP A 474 36.31 -90.39 -106.54
N LYS A 475 37.49 -90.84 -106.09
CA LYS A 475 37.91 -90.71 -104.68
C LYS A 475 38.31 -89.28 -104.32
N VAL A 476 39.01 -88.57 -105.20
CA VAL A 476 39.34 -87.15 -105.02
C VAL A 476 38.05 -86.36 -104.90
N HIS A 477 37.11 -86.51 -105.82
CA HIS A 477 35.79 -85.86 -105.72
C HIS A 477 35.00 -86.27 -104.47
N HIS A 478 35.15 -87.50 -103.96
CA HIS A 478 34.55 -87.89 -102.69
C HIS A 478 35.16 -87.16 -101.49
N TYR A 479 36.49 -87.04 -101.43
CA TYR A 479 37.17 -86.33 -100.35
C TYR A 479 37.05 -84.81 -100.46
N GLU A 480 37.10 -84.23 -101.66
CA GLU A 480 36.76 -82.82 -101.93
C GLU A 480 35.36 -82.49 -101.39
N LYS A 481 34.38 -83.36 -101.68
CA LYS A 481 33.00 -83.18 -101.18
C LYS A 481 32.89 -83.33 -99.66
N GLN A 482 33.66 -84.22 -99.03
CA GLN A 482 33.73 -84.28 -97.56
C GLN A 482 34.38 -83.02 -96.98
N LEU A 483 35.45 -82.50 -97.59
CA LEU A 483 36.13 -81.27 -97.18
C LEU A 483 35.26 -80.02 -97.38
N ASP A 484 34.44 -79.96 -98.43
CA ASP A 484 33.42 -78.93 -98.59
C ASP A 484 32.34 -79.04 -97.50
N GLU A 485 31.89 -80.25 -97.16
CA GLU A 485 30.89 -80.49 -96.10
C GLU A 485 31.42 -80.15 -94.70
N THR A 486 32.69 -80.48 -94.38
CA THR A 486 33.32 -80.08 -93.11
C THR A 486 33.64 -78.59 -93.06
N ARG A 487 34.12 -77.98 -94.16
CA ARG A 487 34.36 -76.53 -94.21
C ARG A 487 33.06 -75.75 -94.00
N VAL A 488 31.96 -76.15 -94.64
CA VAL A 488 30.64 -75.53 -94.43
C VAL A 488 30.13 -75.73 -93.00
N ALA A 489 30.48 -76.84 -92.34
CA ALA A 489 30.20 -77.01 -90.92
C ALA A 489 31.03 -76.05 -90.04
N GLY A 490 32.34 -75.95 -90.28
CA GLY A 490 33.25 -75.06 -89.55
C GLY A 490 32.94 -73.57 -89.74
N GLU A 491 32.68 -73.13 -90.97
CA GLU A 491 32.20 -71.77 -91.30
C GLU A 491 30.92 -71.44 -90.52
N LYS A 492 29.98 -72.39 -90.43
CA LYS A 492 28.73 -72.26 -89.68
C LYS A 492 28.94 -72.22 -88.17
N GLU A 493 29.89 -72.97 -87.62
CA GLU A 493 30.22 -72.90 -86.19
C GLU A 493 30.96 -71.61 -85.82
N GLN A 494 31.86 -71.13 -86.69
CA GLN A 494 32.51 -69.83 -86.55
C GLN A 494 31.47 -68.69 -86.54
N GLU A 495 30.53 -68.68 -87.49
CA GLU A 495 29.45 -67.69 -87.54
C GLU A 495 28.49 -67.82 -86.34
N ASN A 496 28.14 -69.04 -85.90
CA ASN A 496 27.38 -69.24 -84.66
C ASN A 496 28.10 -68.69 -83.42
N MET A 497 29.43 -68.82 -83.33
CA MET A 497 30.22 -68.28 -82.22
C MET A 497 30.34 -66.75 -82.29
N LYS A 498 30.55 -66.19 -83.48
CA LYS A 498 30.53 -64.75 -83.72
C LYS A 498 29.17 -64.14 -83.31
N GLN A 499 28.05 -64.73 -83.73
CA GLN A 499 26.71 -64.26 -83.37
C GLN A 499 26.45 -64.35 -81.85
N LYS A 500 27.03 -65.33 -81.13
CA LYS A 500 26.99 -65.35 -79.66
C LYS A 500 27.73 -64.14 -79.08
N TYR A 501 28.97 -63.89 -79.49
CA TYR A 501 29.74 -62.74 -78.99
C TYR A 501 29.08 -61.40 -79.33
N GLU A 502 28.54 -61.23 -80.53
CA GLU A 502 27.75 -60.05 -80.91
C GLU A 502 26.51 -59.90 -80.01
N SER A 503 25.83 -61.00 -79.65
CA SER A 503 24.70 -60.97 -78.72
C SER A 503 25.09 -60.68 -77.26
N GLU A 504 26.24 -61.17 -76.78
CA GLU A 504 26.76 -60.89 -75.44
C GLU A 504 27.21 -59.43 -75.32
N VAL A 505 27.93 -58.91 -76.33
CA VAL A 505 28.30 -57.49 -76.41
C VAL A 505 27.05 -56.62 -76.43
N TYR A 506 26.05 -56.93 -77.27
CA TYR A 506 24.79 -56.18 -77.29
C TYR A 506 24.05 -56.18 -75.94
N VAL A 507 24.06 -57.31 -75.21
CA VAL A 507 23.47 -57.39 -73.86
C VAL A 507 24.25 -56.56 -72.84
N LEU A 508 25.59 -56.56 -72.90
CA LEU A 508 26.43 -55.76 -72.01
C LEU A 508 26.36 -54.26 -72.32
N GLU A 509 26.38 -53.87 -73.59
CA GLU A 509 26.17 -52.48 -74.03
C GLU A 509 24.79 -51.98 -73.58
N LYS A 510 23.75 -52.82 -73.69
CA LYS A 510 22.43 -52.49 -73.19
C LYS A 510 22.44 -52.32 -71.66
N GLN A 511 23.02 -53.25 -70.90
CA GLN A 511 23.14 -53.11 -69.43
C GLN A 511 23.89 -51.83 -69.03
N ILE A 512 24.92 -51.44 -69.80
CA ILE A 512 25.66 -50.19 -69.60
C ILE A 512 24.80 -48.97 -69.94
N SER A 513 23.87 -49.06 -70.90
CA SER A 513 22.88 -48.00 -71.16
C SER A 513 21.82 -47.93 -70.05
N ASP A 514 21.18 -49.05 -69.72
CA ASP A 514 20.14 -49.16 -68.70
C ASP A 514 20.67 -48.61 -67.34
N LEU A 515 21.93 -48.92 -66.96
CA LEU A 515 22.59 -48.37 -65.77
C LEU A 515 22.97 -46.88 -65.87
N LYS A 516 23.32 -46.37 -67.05
CA LYS A 516 23.57 -44.92 -67.25
C LYS A 516 22.28 -44.12 -67.12
N ASP A 517 21.18 -44.65 -67.64
CA ASP A 517 19.85 -44.04 -67.54
C ASP A 517 19.36 -44.08 -66.08
N GLU A 518 19.56 -45.18 -65.34
CA GLU A 518 19.28 -45.26 -63.90
C GLU A 518 20.13 -44.27 -63.08
N ILE A 519 21.43 -44.14 -63.37
CA ILE A 519 22.30 -43.13 -62.74
C ILE A 519 21.82 -41.70 -63.06
N ALA A 520 21.39 -41.42 -64.29
CA ALA A 520 20.86 -40.12 -64.68
C ALA A 520 19.53 -39.82 -63.96
N GLU A 521 18.64 -40.80 -63.81
CA GLU A 521 17.39 -40.64 -63.07
C GLU A 521 17.67 -40.40 -61.58
N LEU A 522 18.56 -41.19 -60.94
CA LEU A 522 18.96 -41.00 -59.55
C LEU A 522 19.62 -39.64 -59.30
N GLN A 523 20.43 -39.14 -60.24
CA GLN A 523 20.97 -37.77 -60.18
C GLN A 523 19.87 -36.72 -60.29
N GLY A 524 18.89 -36.91 -61.17
CA GLY A 524 17.69 -36.05 -61.27
C GLY A 524 16.88 -36.03 -59.98
N GLN A 525 16.58 -37.20 -59.40
CA GLN A 525 15.90 -37.33 -58.12
C GLN A 525 16.69 -36.65 -56.99
N ALA A 526 18.02 -36.77 -56.97
CA ALA A 526 18.88 -36.10 -55.99
C ALA A 526 18.90 -34.56 -56.13
N VAL A 527 18.73 -34.01 -57.34
CA VAL A 527 18.53 -32.57 -57.54
C VAL A 527 17.16 -32.14 -57.03
N VAL A 528 16.08 -32.83 -57.42
CA VAL A 528 14.70 -32.54 -56.97
C VAL A 528 14.57 -32.62 -55.45
N LEU A 529 15.25 -33.57 -54.79
CA LEU A 529 15.28 -33.67 -53.32
C LEU A 529 16.02 -32.49 -52.66
N LYS A 530 17.10 -31.98 -53.27
CA LYS A 530 17.80 -30.78 -52.78
C LYS A 530 16.95 -29.51 -52.96
N GLU A 531 16.23 -29.39 -54.06
CA GLU A 531 15.28 -28.28 -54.28
C GLU A 531 14.07 -28.35 -53.33
N ALA A 532 13.53 -29.56 -53.09
CA ALA A 532 12.51 -29.79 -52.08
C ALA A 532 13.00 -29.43 -50.66
N GLN A 533 14.24 -29.78 -50.31
CA GLN A 533 14.86 -29.42 -49.04
C GLN A 533 15.10 -27.91 -48.92
N HIS A 534 15.59 -27.25 -49.97
CA HIS A 534 15.78 -25.80 -49.97
C HIS A 534 14.43 -25.06 -49.82
N THR A 535 13.38 -25.53 -50.50
CA THR A 535 12.05 -24.92 -50.41
C THR A 535 11.30 -25.24 -49.11
N THR A 536 11.61 -26.32 -48.38
CA THR A 536 11.13 -26.48 -46.99
C THR A 536 11.89 -25.57 -46.03
N ILE A 537 13.22 -25.43 -46.17
CA ILE A 537 14.02 -24.51 -45.35
C ILE A 537 13.53 -23.06 -45.50
N CYS A 538 13.33 -22.57 -46.74
CA CYS A 538 12.79 -21.22 -46.95
C CYS A 538 11.38 -21.05 -46.37
N ARG A 539 10.49 -22.05 -46.51
CA ARG A 539 9.16 -22.00 -45.88
C ARG A 539 9.25 -21.93 -44.36
N HIS A 540 10.10 -22.73 -43.72
CA HIS A 540 10.28 -22.68 -42.26
C HIS A 540 10.93 -21.38 -41.78
N GLU A 541 11.83 -20.79 -42.56
CA GLU A 541 12.32 -19.43 -42.27
C GLU A 541 11.21 -18.39 -42.36
N ASP A 542 10.36 -18.44 -43.38
CA ASP A 542 9.30 -17.45 -43.59
C ASP A 542 8.12 -17.64 -42.64
N GLU A 543 7.82 -18.88 -42.23
CA GLU A 543 6.95 -19.22 -41.10
C GLU A 543 7.53 -18.64 -39.80
N LYS A 544 8.83 -18.81 -39.54
CA LYS A 544 9.51 -18.20 -38.38
C LYS A 544 9.46 -16.68 -38.42
N LYS A 545 9.69 -16.04 -39.58
CA LYS A 545 9.56 -14.58 -39.78
C LYS A 545 8.11 -14.10 -39.62
N GLN A 546 7.11 -14.92 -39.94
CA GLN A 546 5.70 -14.62 -39.71
C GLN A 546 5.31 -14.76 -38.24
N LEU A 547 5.74 -15.83 -37.56
CA LEU A 547 5.50 -16.03 -36.13
C LEU A 547 6.20 -14.97 -35.28
N GLN A 548 7.44 -14.59 -35.63
CA GLN A 548 8.16 -13.48 -35.01
C GLN A 548 7.37 -12.16 -35.13
N ARG A 549 6.89 -11.83 -36.34
CA ARG A 549 6.07 -10.63 -36.55
C ARG A 549 4.76 -10.67 -35.76
N LYS A 550 4.04 -11.79 -35.77
CA LYS A 550 2.83 -11.96 -34.95
C LYS A 550 3.12 -11.79 -33.45
N TRP A 551 4.22 -12.33 -32.95
CA TRP A 551 4.62 -12.17 -31.55
C TRP A 551 4.92 -10.71 -31.21
N ASP A 552 5.61 -9.98 -32.08
CA ASP A 552 5.92 -8.56 -31.87
C ASP A 552 4.67 -7.65 -32.08
N GLU A 553 3.74 -8.03 -32.97
CA GLU A 553 2.42 -7.42 -33.16
C GLU A 553 1.50 -7.65 -31.92
N GLU A 554 1.43 -8.87 -31.40
CA GLU A 554 0.69 -9.22 -30.18
C GLU A 554 1.30 -8.53 -28.94
N LYS A 555 2.62 -8.51 -28.83
CA LYS A 555 3.35 -7.81 -27.75
C LYS A 555 3.09 -6.30 -27.77
N THR A 556 3.15 -5.66 -28.94
CA THR A 556 2.85 -4.22 -29.06
C THR A 556 1.38 -3.94 -28.80
N HIS A 557 0.46 -4.78 -29.29
CA HIS A 557 -0.98 -4.68 -28.96
C HIS A 557 -1.26 -4.86 -27.46
N LEU A 558 -0.56 -5.78 -26.77
CA LEU A 558 -0.68 -5.96 -25.32
C LEU A 558 -0.10 -4.77 -24.54
N GLN A 559 1.01 -4.18 -25.00
CA GLN A 559 1.56 -2.95 -24.41
C GLN A 559 0.63 -1.75 -24.62
N GLU A 560 0.06 -1.60 -25.81
CA GLU A 560 -0.92 -0.56 -26.16
C GLU A 560 -2.21 -0.71 -25.34
N LYS A 561 -2.71 -1.95 -25.21
CA LYS A 561 -3.87 -2.27 -24.37
C LYS A 561 -3.59 -1.95 -22.90
N LEU A 562 -2.43 -2.37 -22.35
CA LEU A 562 -2.06 -2.11 -20.96
C LEU A 562 -1.93 -0.60 -20.70
N ARG A 563 -1.38 0.16 -21.66
CA ARG A 563 -1.30 1.63 -21.64
C ARG A 563 -2.70 2.27 -21.60
N LEU A 564 -3.63 1.80 -22.43
CA LEU A 564 -5.02 2.27 -22.44
C LEU A 564 -5.77 1.90 -21.16
N GLU A 565 -5.56 0.71 -20.60
CA GLU A 565 -6.13 0.31 -19.31
C GLU A 565 -5.59 1.18 -18.16
N HIS A 566 -4.30 1.53 -18.16
CA HIS A 566 -3.72 2.49 -17.21
C HIS A 566 -4.25 3.92 -17.42
N GLU A 567 -4.40 4.38 -18.66
CA GLU A 567 -4.95 5.70 -18.97
C GLU A 567 -6.42 5.81 -18.54
N LEU A 568 -7.19 4.72 -18.65
CA LEU A 568 -8.58 4.64 -18.19
C LEU A 568 -8.67 4.54 -16.66
N GLU A 569 -7.82 3.76 -15.98
CA GLU A 569 -7.84 3.71 -14.50
C GLU A 569 -7.32 5.03 -13.89
N LEU A 570 -6.39 5.74 -14.56
CA LEU A 570 -6.01 7.12 -14.22
C LEU A 570 -7.18 8.11 -14.39
N LYS A 571 -7.90 8.06 -15.52
CA LYS A 571 -9.08 8.92 -15.75
C LYS A 571 -10.19 8.64 -14.74
N ALA A 572 -10.53 7.38 -14.50
CA ALA A 572 -11.53 7.00 -13.51
C ALA A 572 -11.12 7.39 -12.08
N SER A 573 -9.83 7.32 -11.74
CA SER A 573 -9.32 7.79 -10.44
C SER A 573 -9.41 9.32 -10.31
N LEU A 574 -9.16 10.06 -11.39
CA LEU A 574 -9.27 11.52 -11.44
C LEU A 574 -10.74 11.97 -11.37
N GLU A 575 -11.63 11.33 -12.13
CA GLU A 575 -13.08 11.54 -12.06
C GLU A 575 -13.62 11.21 -10.65
N GLN A 576 -13.19 10.10 -10.03
CA GLN A 576 -13.57 9.74 -8.66
C GLN A 576 -13.06 10.77 -7.64
N ALA A 577 -11.84 11.29 -7.81
CA ALA A 577 -11.29 12.35 -6.97
C ALA A 577 -12.09 13.66 -7.13
N GLU A 578 -12.37 14.08 -8.37
CA GLU A 578 -13.19 15.25 -8.65
C GLU A 578 -14.63 15.09 -8.14
N GLU A 579 -15.24 13.90 -8.23
CA GLU A 579 -16.53 13.59 -7.61
C GLU A 579 -16.47 13.65 -6.08
N SER A 580 -15.37 13.21 -5.44
CA SER A 580 -15.22 13.33 -3.98
C SER A 580 -15.08 14.79 -3.54
N PHE A 581 -14.26 15.58 -4.24
CA PHE A 581 -14.08 17.01 -3.98
C PHE A 581 -15.36 17.82 -4.23
N ASN A 582 -16.10 17.51 -5.30
CA ASN A 582 -17.40 18.14 -5.55
C ASN A 582 -18.43 17.77 -4.47
N ARG A 583 -18.49 16.51 -4.01
CA ARG A 583 -19.36 16.09 -2.89
C ARG A 583 -18.97 16.72 -1.56
N GLU A 584 -17.69 16.86 -1.27
CA GLU A 584 -17.19 17.56 -0.09
C GLU A 584 -17.56 19.05 -0.14
N ARG A 585 -17.31 19.71 -1.29
CA ARG A 585 -17.71 21.11 -1.52
C ARG A 585 -19.23 21.30 -1.41
N GLU A 586 -20.03 20.37 -1.92
CA GLU A 586 -21.49 20.38 -1.76
C GLU A 586 -21.91 20.16 -0.31
N GLY A 587 -21.25 19.27 0.43
CA GLY A 587 -21.45 19.09 1.87
C GLY A 587 -21.12 20.36 2.67
N LEU A 588 -20.01 21.04 2.34
CA LEU A 588 -19.65 22.33 2.91
C LEU A 588 -20.67 23.43 2.57
N ILE A 589 -21.20 23.45 1.34
CA ILE A 589 -22.27 24.38 0.93
C ILE A 589 -23.58 24.08 1.68
N GLN A 590 -23.95 22.81 1.85
CA GLN A 590 -25.15 22.40 2.59
C GLN A 590 -25.02 22.71 4.09
N ASN A 591 -23.86 22.45 4.69
CA ASN A 591 -23.56 22.83 6.07
C ASN A 591 -23.54 24.37 6.23
N GLY A 592 -23.02 25.11 5.25
CA GLY A 592 -23.06 26.57 5.19
C GLY A 592 -24.49 27.10 5.14
N ALA A 593 -25.33 26.57 4.25
CA ALA A 593 -26.74 26.95 4.14
C ALA A 593 -27.53 26.60 5.41
N TRP A 594 -27.30 25.42 6.01
CA TRP A 594 -27.95 25.02 7.26
C TRP A 594 -27.51 25.86 8.46
N THR A 595 -26.23 26.22 8.55
CA THR A 595 -25.75 27.12 9.61
C THR A 595 -26.26 28.54 9.39
N GLU A 596 -26.31 29.06 8.16
CA GLU A 596 -26.91 30.36 7.85
C GLU A 596 -28.41 30.38 8.19
N GLU A 597 -29.16 29.34 7.81
CA GLU A 597 -30.59 29.23 8.11
C GLU A 597 -30.85 29.06 9.61
N LYS A 598 -29.99 28.35 10.35
CA LYS A 598 -30.08 28.26 11.82
C LYS A 598 -29.71 29.56 12.51
N VAL A 599 -28.73 30.32 12.01
CA VAL A 599 -28.44 31.69 12.47
C VAL A 599 -29.61 32.62 12.16
N ARG A 600 -30.25 32.47 10.98
CA ARG A 600 -31.43 33.24 10.58
C ARG A 600 -32.64 32.93 11.47
N ALA A 601 -32.86 31.66 11.83
CA ALA A 601 -33.89 31.24 12.77
C ALA A 601 -33.65 31.82 14.18
N LEU A 602 -32.44 31.67 14.75
CA LEU A 602 -32.07 32.27 16.04
C LEU A 602 -32.17 33.80 16.01
N THR A 603 -31.89 34.44 14.87
CA THR A 603 -32.07 35.89 14.68
C THR A 603 -33.56 36.26 14.71
N GLN A 604 -34.42 35.49 14.05
CA GLN A 604 -35.87 35.69 14.05
C GLN A 604 -36.49 35.41 15.43
N GLU A 605 -36.01 34.42 16.17
CA GLU A 605 -36.40 34.14 17.55
C GLU A 605 -36.00 35.31 18.48
N LEU A 606 -34.79 35.86 18.32
CA LEU A 606 -34.32 37.03 19.06
C LEU A 606 -35.10 38.30 18.68
N GLU A 607 -35.43 38.52 17.40
CA GLU A 607 -36.28 39.62 16.95
C GLU A 607 -37.72 39.48 17.47
N GLN A 608 -38.28 38.25 17.50
CA GLN A 608 -39.59 37.98 18.09
C GLN A 608 -39.57 38.24 19.60
N PHE A 609 -38.57 37.75 20.32
CA PHE A 609 -38.39 38.04 21.75
C PHE A 609 -38.28 39.54 22.02
N HIS A 610 -37.49 40.29 21.23
CA HIS A 610 -37.43 41.75 21.34
C HIS A 610 -38.77 42.43 21.02
N GLN A 611 -39.53 41.95 20.02
CA GLN A 611 -40.86 42.47 19.71
C GLN A 611 -41.87 42.17 20.83
N GLU A 612 -41.82 40.98 21.44
CA GLU A 612 -42.65 40.60 22.58
C GLU A 612 -42.29 41.38 23.85
N GLN A 613 -41.00 41.61 24.14
CA GLN A 613 -40.57 42.50 25.22
C GLN A 613 -41.04 43.93 24.98
N LEU A 614 -40.91 44.46 23.76
CA LEU A 614 -41.44 45.78 23.40
C LEU A 614 -42.97 45.85 23.44
N LYS A 615 -43.68 44.75 23.18
CA LYS A 615 -45.15 44.66 23.29
C LYS A 615 -45.59 44.60 24.76
N SER A 616 -44.96 43.75 25.56
CA SER A 616 -45.14 43.64 27.02
C SER A 616 -44.86 44.97 27.72
N LEU A 617 -43.78 45.66 27.36
CA LEU A 617 -43.45 46.98 27.89
C LEU A 617 -44.49 48.05 27.49
N LYS A 618 -45.01 48.02 26.25
CA LYS A 618 -46.12 48.89 25.83
C LYS A 618 -47.41 48.56 26.58
N GLU A 619 -47.71 47.28 26.79
CA GLU A 619 -48.90 46.82 27.51
C GLU A 619 -48.85 47.24 28.99
N LYS A 620 -47.70 47.06 29.66
CA LYS A 620 -47.44 47.61 31.00
C LYS A 620 -47.62 49.12 31.05
N HIS A 621 -46.96 49.87 30.17
CA HIS A 621 -47.09 51.33 30.12
C HIS A 621 -48.52 51.80 29.78
N THR A 622 -49.34 51.00 29.07
CA THR A 622 -50.78 51.29 28.93
C THR A 622 -51.59 50.98 30.20
N LEU A 623 -51.25 49.91 30.94
CA LEU A 623 -51.89 49.58 32.22
C LEU A 623 -51.54 50.62 33.29
N GLU A 624 -50.26 50.94 33.48
CA GLU A 624 -49.78 52.02 34.36
C GLU A 624 -50.48 53.35 34.05
N LYS A 625 -50.64 53.67 32.75
CA LYS A 625 -51.35 54.87 32.30
C LYS A 625 -52.86 54.81 32.52
N GLU A 626 -53.46 53.63 32.65
CA GLU A 626 -54.87 53.47 33.02
C GLU A 626 -55.08 53.41 34.54
N GLU A 627 -54.10 52.92 35.30
CA GLU A 627 -54.07 52.96 36.75
C GLU A 627 -53.87 54.39 37.26
N LEU A 628 -52.88 55.12 36.75
CA LEU A 628 -52.71 56.56 37.02
C LEU A 628 -53.94 57.40 36.63
N ARG A 629 -54.68 57.00 35.59
CA ARG A 629 -55.98 57.63 35.25
C ARG A 629 -57.06 57.29 36.26
N LYS A 630 -57.14 56.05 36.75
CA LYS A 630 -58.09 55.65 37.81
C LYS A 630 -57.76 56.35 39.12
N GLU A 631 -56.50 56.37 39.55
CA GLU A 631 -56.06 57.07 40.76
C GLU A 631 -56.37 58.56 40.69
N LEU A 632 -56.12 59.21 39.55
CA LEU A 632 -56.47 60.63 39.35
C LEU A 632 -57.99 60.86 39.39
N LEU A 633 -58.78 59.94 38.84
CA LEU A 633 -60.24 60.03 38.82
C LEU A 633 -60.83 59.74 40.21
N GLU A 634 -60.31 58.76 40.94
CA GLU A 634 -60.65 58.46 42.33
C GLU A 634 -60.21 59.57 43.30
N LYS A 635 -59.06 60.20 43.05
CA LYS A 635 -58.62 61.38 43.79
C LYS A 635 -59.58 62.54 43.54
N HIS A 636 -59.92 62.82 42.28
CA HIS A 636 -60.91 63.85 41.95
C HIS A 636 -62.30 63.54 42.52
N GLN A 637 -62.69 62.26 42.57
CA GLN A 637 -63.94 61.81 43.18
C GLN A 637 -63.93 61.95 44.71
N ARG A 638 -62.78 61.74 45.36
CA ARG A 638 -62.57 62.06 46.79
C ARG A 638 -62.61 63.56 47.05
N GLU A 639 -61.90 64.37 46.26
CA GLU A 639 -61.96 65.85 46.33
C GLU A 639 -63.41 66.36 46.16
N LEU A 640 -64.20 65.74 45.27
CA LEU A 640 -65.63 66.02 45.11
C LEU A 640 -66.51 65.51 46.27
N GLN A 641 -66.10 64.45 46.98
CA GLN A 641 -66.81 63.96 48.18
C GLN A 641 -66.46 64.81 49.41
N GLU A 642 -65.20 65.18 49.60
CA GLU A 642 -64.73 66.10 50.63
C GLU A 642 -65.34 67.49 50.44
N GLY A 643 -65.35 68.01 49.20
CA GLY A 643 -66.03 69.27 48.87
C GLY A 643 -67.56 69.22 49.06
N ARG A 644 -68.19 68.04 48.90
CA ARG A 644 -69.61 67.84 49.26
C ARG A 644 -69.81 67.79 50.76
N TYR A 645 -68.96 67.07 51.49
CA TYR A 645 -69.03 66.96 52.95
C TYR A 645 -68.81 68.31 53.63
N GLU A 646 -67.82 69.10 53.20
CA GLU A 646 -67.64 70.47 53.67
C GLU A 646 -68.78 71.40 53.21
N SER A 647 -69.39 71.17 52.03
CA SER A 647 -70.61 71.90 51.65
C SER A 647 -71.85 71.50 52.47
N GLU A 648 -71.99 70.25 52.89
CA GLU A 648 -73.07 69.78 53.77
C GLU A 648 -72.86 70.31 55.19
N LYS A 649 -71.63 70.27 55.69
CA LYS A 649 -71.24 70.90 56.97
C LYS A 649 -71.45 72.41 56.97
N LEU A 650 -71.05 73.13 55.91
CA LEU A 650 -71.36 74.56 55.75
C LEU A 650 -72.88 74.82 55.59
N GLN A 651 -73.64 73.88 55.04
CA GLN A 651 -75.10 73.95 54.99
C GLN A 651 -75.74 73.68 56.36
N GLU A 652 -75.18 72.76 57.15
CA GLU A 652 -75.60 72.47 58.52
C GLU A 652 -75.25 73.63 59.47
N GLU A 653 -74.04 74.19 59.37
CA GLU A 653 -73.64 75.46 60.01
C GLU A 653 -74.57 76.61 59.58
N ASN A 654 -74.93 76.72 58.30
CA ASN A 654 -75.95 77.67 57.86
C ASN A 654 -77.35 77.37 58.42
N SER A 655 -77.69 76.11 58.68
CA SER A 655 -78.95 75.74 59.33
C SER A 655 -78.93 76.10 60.82
N ILE A 656 -77.80 75.90 61.50
CA ILE A 656 -77.56 76.30 62.89
C ILE A 656 -77.62 77.82 63.00
N LEU A 657 -76.92 78.56 62.13
CA LEU A 657 -76.99 80.03 62.09
C LEU A 657 -78.40 80.54 61.75
N ARG A 658 -79.16 79.86 60.89
CA ARG A 658 -80.58 80.19 60.65
C ARG A 658 -81.44 79.91 61.87
N ASN A 659 -81.21 78.81 62.56
CA ASN A 659 -81.91 78.46 63.81
C ASN A 659 -81.58 79.48 64.92
N GLU A 660 -80.31 79.89 65.03
CA GLU A 660 -79.83 80.93 65.94
C GLU A 660 -80.43 82.30 65.60
N ILE A 661 -80.52 82.65 64.31
CA ILE A 661 -81.26 83.83 63.84
C ILE A 661 -82.76 83.71 64.17
N THR A 662 -83.39 82.53 64.09
CA THR A 662 -84.78 82.39 64.55
C THR A 662 -84.92 82.52 66.06
N THR A 663 -84.03 81.95 66.87
CA THR A 663 -84.06 82.16 68.33
C THR A 663 -83.77 83.62 68.70
N LEU A 664 -82.90 84.32 67.99
CA LEU A 664 -82.67 85.76 68.18
C LEU A 664 -83.89 86.60 67.75
N ASN A 665 -84.64 86.19 66.72
CA ASN A 665 -85.92 86.82 66.36
C ASN A 665 -87.04 86.49 67.36
N GLU A 666 -87.01 85.31 68.00
CA GLU A 666 -87.90 84.98 69.12
C GLU A 666 -87.53 85.77 70.37
N GLU A 667 -86.24 85.97 70.67
CA GLU A 667 -85.75 86.85 71.74
C GLU A 667 -86.05 88.32 71.48
N ASP A 668 -85.98 88.80 70.23
CA ASP A 668 -86.44 90.14 69.87
C ASP A 668 -87.97 90.24 69.95
N SER A 669 -88.71 89.20 69.57
CA SER A 669 -90.17 89.15 69.77
C SER A 669 -90.55 89.19 71.26
N ILE A 670 -89.81 88.48 72.12
CA ILE A 670 -89.93 88.52 73.58
C ILE A 670 -89.52 89.90 74.13
N SER A 671 -88.53 90.56 73.51
CA SER A 671 -88.07 91.90 73.89
C SER A 671 -89.08 92.98 73.49
N ASN A 672 -89.70 92.87 72.32
CA ASN A 672 -90.86 93.68 71.92
C ASN A 672 -92.07 93.42 72.84
N LEU A 673 -92.29 92.18 73.31
CA LEU A 673 -93.30 91.88 74.32
C LEU A 673 -92.99 92.50 75.70
N LYS A 674 -91.70 92.68 76.05
CA LYS A 674 -91.27 93.45 77.24
C LYS A 674 -91.45 94.96 77.00
N LEU A 675 -91.17 95.45 75.79
CA LEU A 675 -91.37 96.85 75.40
C LEU A 675 -92.86 97.24 75.47
N GLY A 676 -93.77 96.37 75.04
CA GLY A 676 -95.21 96.58 75.19
C GLY A 676 -95.68 96.69 76.65
N LYS A 677 -95.04 95.96 77.58
CA LYS A 677 -95.32 96.09 79.03
C LYS A 677 -94.79 97.41 79.60
N LEU A 678 -93.65 97.89 79.11
CA LEU A 678 -93.14 99.23 79.42
C LEU A 678 -94.10 100.32 78.91
N ASN A 679 -94.58 100.19 77.66
CA ASN A 679 -95.52 101.15 77.07
C ASN A 679 -96.82 101.27 77.89
N GLY A 680 -97.40 100.16 78.33
CA GLY A 680 -98.58 100.17 79.22
C GLY A 680 -98.34 100.92 80.54
N SER A 681 -97.16 100.76 81.16
CA SER A 681 -96.80 101.52 82.37
C SER A 681 -96.54 103.01 82.11
N GLN A 682 -96.12 103.36 80.89
CA GLN A 682 -95.93 104.73 80.44
C GLN A 682 -97.27 105.43 80.13
N GLU A 683 -98.26 104.70 79.58
CA GLU A 683 -99.64 105.16 79.38
C GLU A 683 -100.31 105.54 80.71
N GLU A 684 -100.18 104.68 81.74
CA GLU A 684 -100.66 104.97 83.10
C GLU A 684 -99.97 106.20 83.71
N MET A 685 -98.67 106.37 83.48
CA MET A 685 -97.93 107.53 83.96
C MET A 685 -98.39 108.81 83.26
N TRP A 686 -98.71 108.75 81.96
CA TRP A 686 -99.25 109.87 81.20
C TRP A 686 -100.62 110.33 81.71
N GLN A 687 -101.53 109.41 82.03
CA GLN A 687 -102.83 109.78 82.63
C GLN A 687 -102.65 110.47 83.99
N LYS A 688 -101.74 109.97 84.84
CA LYS A 688 -101.40 110.57 86.15
C LYS A 688 -100.74 111.94 86.01
N ILE A 689 -99.98 112.20 84.94
CA ILE A 689 -99.41 113.51 84.63
C ILE A 689 -100.48 114.50 84.13
N GLU A 690 -101.46 114.04 83.35
CA GLU A 690 -102.51 114.90 82.79
C GLU A 690 -103.54 115.34 83.83
N THR A 691 -103.89 114.50 84.82
CA THR A 691 -104.69 114.94 85.97
C THR A 691 -103.95 116.02 86.79
N VAL A 692 -102.67 115.82 87.08
CA VAL A 692 -101.84 116.79 87.82
C VAL A 692 -101.67 118.11 87.05
N LYS A 693 -101.65 118.10 85.71
CA LYS A 693 -101.69 119.33 84.89
C LYS A 693 -103.02 120.08 85.05
N GLN A 694 -104.16 119.39 85.05
CA GLN A 694 -105.47 120.02 85.20
C GLN A 694 -105.64 120.62 86.60
N GLU A 695 -105.20 119.93 87.65
CA GLU A 695 -105.14 120.45 89.02
C GLU A 695 -104.23 121.68 89.12
N LYS A 696 -103.03 121.62 88.53
CA LYS A 696 -102.09 122.76 88.47
C LYS A 696 -102.70 123.98 87.77
N ALA A 697 -103.43 123.77 86.66
CA ALA A 697 -104.10 124.87 85.94
C ALA A 697 -105.22 125.53 86.78
N ALA A 698 -105.97 124.74 87.55
CA ALA A 698 -106.98 125.27 88.47
C ALA A 698 -106.35 126.11 89.60
N VAL A 699 -105.26 125.62 90.20
CA VAL A 699 -104.52 126.34 91.25
C VAL A 699 -103.90 127.63 90.71
N GLN A 700 -103.31 127.62 89.52
CA GLN A 700 -102.72 128.80 88.88
C GLN A 700 -103.75 129.95 88.74
N LYS A 701 -104.97 129.61 88.31
CA LYS A 701 -106.09 130.55 88.14
C LYS A 701 -106.64 131.10 89.47
N MET A 702 -106.52 130.33 90.54
CA MET A 702 -106.89 130.75 91.90
C MET A 702 -105.86 131.72 92.50
N VAL A 703 -104.57 131.48 92.24
CA VAL A 703 -103.46 132.35 92.69
C VAL A 703 -103.55 133.75 92.08
N GLU A 704 -103.93 133.90 90.81
CA GLU A 704 -104.07 135.21 90.17
C GLU A 704 -105.21 136.06 90.77
N ASN A 705 -106.35 135.45 91.12
CA ASN A 705 -107.44 136.14 91.80
C ASN A 705 -107.04 136.64 93.21
N LEU A 706 -106.33 135.81 93.98
CA LEU A 706 -105.81 136.21 95.29
C LEU A 706 -104.77 137.34 95.18
N LYS A 707 -103.92 137.30 94.14
CA LYS A 707 -102.94 138.36 93.85
C LYS A 707 -103.61 139.73 93.62
N LYS A 708 -104.80 139.75 93.00
CA LYS A 708 -105.59 140.96 92.76
C LYS A 708 -106.23 141.53 94.03
N GLN A 709 -106.75 140.67 94.92
CA GLN A 709 -107.33 141.10 96.20
C GLN A 709 -106.28 141.69 97.15
N ILE A 710 -105.06 141.15 97.14
CA ILE A 710 -103.95 141.66 97.97
C ILE A 710 -103.53 143.08 97.58
N SER A 711 -103.66 143.48 96.30
CA SER A 711 -103.42 144.87 95.88
C SER A 711 -104.48 145.86 96.37
N GLU A 712 -105.74 145.43 96.55
CA GLU A 712 -106.86 146.30 96.96
C GLU A 712 -106.93 146.48 98.49
N LEU A 713 -106.43 145.50 99.27
CA LEU A 713 -106.29 145.63 100.73
C LEU A 713 -105.12 146.54 101.14
N LYS A 714 -104.10 146.68 100.29
CA LYS A 714 -102.87 147.43 100.62
C LYS A 714 -103.06 148.95 100.67
N THR A 715 -104.00 149.50 99.90
CA THR A 715 -104.38 150.92 99.96
C THR A 715 -105.28 151.20 101.16
N LYS A 716 -106.28 150.35 101.40
CA LYS A 716 -107.31 150.57 102.42
C LYS A 716 -106.79 150.58 103.86
N ASN A 717 -105.72 149.84 104.14
CA ASN A 717 -105.11 149.84 105.47
C ASN A 717 -104.41 151.16 105.82
N GLN A 718 -104.07 152.00 104.82
CA GLN A 718 -103.50 153.33 105.05
C GLN A 718 -104.56 154.40 105.39
N GLU A 719 -105.85 154.09 105.24
CA GLU A 719 -106.97 154.96 105.63
C GLU A 719 -107.36 154.73 107.09
N LEU A 720 -107.29 153.47 107.58
CA LEU A 720 -107.72 153.08 108.94
C LEU A 720 -106.78 153.57 110.06
N ASP A 721 -105.48 153.74 109.78
CA ASP A 721 -104.51 154.31 110.73
C ASP A 721 -104.84 155.78 111.10
N LEU A 722 -105.69 156.45 110.31
CA LEU A 722 -106.15 157.83 110.57
C LEU A 722 -107.49 157.90 111.32
N GLU A 723 -108.30 156.83 111.32
CA GLU A 723 -109.69 156.87 111.82
C GLU A 723 -109.81 156.38 113.27
N ASN A 724 -109.01 155.38 113.69
CA ASN A 724 -109.15 154.77 115.02
C ASN A 724 -108.29 155.40 116.14
N THR A 725 -107.60 156.50 115.86
CA THR A 725 -107.15 157.42 116.92
C THR A 725 -108.34 158.12 117.60
N GLU A 726 -109.52 158.15 116.96
CA GLU A 726 -110.72 158.86 117.43
C GLU A 726 -111.66 158.00 118.32
N LEU A 727 -111.63 156.65 118.23
CA LEU A 727 -112.41 155.78 119.13
C LEU A 727 -111.79 155.55 120.52
N SER A 728 -110.67 156.21 120.84
CA SER A 728 -110.01 156.17 122.15
C SER A 728 -110.80 156.85 123.30
N GLN A 729 -112.12 157.02 123.15
CA GLN A 729 -112.96 157.80 124.07
C GLN A 729 -114.37 157.24 124.38
N LYS A 730 -114.81 156.12 123.79
CA LYS A 730 -116.11 155.50 124.12
C LYS A 730 -116.11 153.97 124.08
N ASN A 731 -116.89 153.40 125.00
CA ASN A 731 -117.30 152.00 125.10
C ASN A 731 -116.14 151.00 125.32
N SER A 732 -115.38 150.99 126.43
CA SER A 732 -115.71 151.44 127.80
C SER A 732 -117.07 150.96 128.35
N GLN A 733 -117.73 150.01 127.67
CA GLN A 733 -119.11 149.62 127.96
C GLN A 733 -119.49 148.21 127.47
N ASN A 734 -118.86 147.72 126.38
CA ASN A 734 -119.11 146.38 125.81
C ASN A 734 -118.07 145.31 126.24
N GLU A 735 -117.46 145.49 127.40
CA GLU A 735 -116.73 144.45 128.17
C GLU A 735 -117.67 143.34 128.72
N LYS A 736 -118.82 143.15 128.05
CA LYS A 736 -119.94 142.26 128.38
C LYS A 736 -120.42 141.42 127.18
N GLN A 737 -119.58 141.31 126.14
CA GLN A 737 -119.73 140.38 125.01
C GLN A 737 -118.38 139.69 124.69
N LEU A 738 -117.56 139.33 125.68
CA LEU A 738 -117.61 137.99 126.29
C LEU A 738 -118.96 137.25 126.09
N GLN A 739 -118.91 136.10 125.38
CA GLN A 739 -120.05 135.32 124.85
C GLN A 739 -120.63 135.86 123.53
N GLU A 740 -119.98 135.53 122.41
CA GLU A 740 -120.57 134.65 121.39
C GLU A 740 -119.45 134.06 120.48
N LEU A 741 -119.52 132.75 120.17
CA LEU A 741 -118.79 131.99 119.12
C LEU A 741 -117.38 132.49 118.66
N SER A 742 -116.25 131.81 118.88
CA SER A 742 -115.99 130.39 119.16
C SER A 742 -116.55 129.42 118.10
N HIS A 743 -116.00 129.41 116.88
CA HIS A 743 -115.94 128.31 115.86
C HIS A 743 -115.15 128.79 114.61
N ARG A 744 -114.34 128.03 113.85
CA ARG A 744 -113.59 126.76 114.09
C ARG A 744 -112.33 126.68 113.16
N LEU A 745 -111.73 125.50 112.91
CA LEU A 745 -110.25 125.37 112.89
C LEU A 745 -109.60 124.28 111.99
N ALA A 746 -108.33 124.52 111.56
CA ALA A 746 -107.29 123.56 111.05
C ALA A 746 -107.59 122.79 109.72
N GLY A 747 -106.66 122.06 109.03
CA GLY A 747 -105.18 121.82 109.12
C GLY A 747 -104.77 120.31 108.98
N ALA A 748 -103.56 119.82 108.60
CA ALA A 748 -102.34 120.34 107.91
C ALA A 748 -101.28 119.19 107.63
N LEU A 749 -100.16 119.46 106.91
CA LEU A 749 -98.87 118.65 106.75
C LEU A 749 -98.89 117.36 105.85
N THR A 750 -97.80 116.63 105.45
CA THR A 750 -96.30 116.58 105.64
C THR A 750 -95.62 115.94 104.36
N GLN A 751 -94.36 116.18 103.90
CA GLN A 751 -92.99 115.59 104.18
C GLN A 751 -92.82 114.04 104.10
N LYS A 752 -91.67 113.39 103.77
CA LYS A 752 -90.23 113.74 103.42
C LYS A 752 -89.67 112.67 102.38
N GLU A 753 -88.43 112.15 102.13
CA GLU A 753 -86.96 112.11 102.53
C GLU A 753 -86.21 111.26 101.42
N GLU A 754 -84.88 111.08 101.18
CA GLU A 754 -83.58 111.84 101.22
C GLU A 754 -82.48 111.09 100.34
N GLU A 755 -81.13 111.28 100.49
CA GLU A 755 -80.02 110.71 99.60
C GLU A 755 -78.72 110.29 100.44
N PRO A 756 -77.45 109.99 99.98
CA PRO A 756 -76.78 109.91 98.64
C PRO A 756 -75.66 108.83 98.33
N GLY A 757 -75.13 108.75 97.08
CA GLY A 757 -73.76 108.23 96.70
C GLY A 757 -73.64 106.83 96.02
N ARG A 758 -72.49 106.22 95.56
CA ARG A 758 -71.02 106.46 95.29
C ARG A 758 -70.44 105.25 94.46
N SER A 759 -69.17 105.08 94.01
CA SER A 759 -68.23 105.88 93.15
C SER A 759 -67.01 105.03 92.65
N ALA A 760 -66.55 105.17 91.40
CA ALA A 760 -65.48 104.33 90.76
C ALA A 760 -64.02 104.85 90.89
N ARG A 761 -63.00 104.01 90.57
CA ARG A 761 -61.57 104.39 90.50
C ARG A 761 -60.72 103.40 89.65
N GLU A 762 -60.00 103.90 88.63
CA GLU A 762 -58.53 103.78 88.41
C GLU A 762 -58.08 104.11 86.96
N GLN A 763 -56.82 104.57 86.81
CA GLN A 763 -56.19 105.00 85.56
C GLN A 763 -54.67 104.70 85.58
N CYS A 764 -54.11 104.39 84.39
CA CYS A 764 -52.69 104.13 84.08
C CYS A 764 -52.03 102.96 84.84
N LYS A 765 -51.55 101.88 84.19
CA LYS A 765 -50.57 101.74 83.08
C LYS A 765 -49.16 102.24 83.42
N LEU A 766 -48.25 101.30 83.71
CA LEU A 766 -46.81 101.37 83.41
C LEU A 766 -46.20 99.94 83.40
N GLN A 767 -45.38 99.65 82.39
CA GLN A 767 -44.42 98.51 82.25
C GLN A 767 -44.84 97.08 82.67
N VAL A 768 -45.57 96.35 81.80
CA VAL A 768 -45.54 94.86 81.75
C VAL A 768 -45.59 94.24 80.33
N PRO A 769 -46.42 94.68 79.35
CA PRO A 769 -46.84 93.79 78.26
C PRO A 769 -45.75 93.46 77.21
N HIS A 770 -44.82 94.37 76.95
CA HIS A 770 -43.92 94.29 75.80
C HIS A 770 -43.06 93.02 75.75
N ARG A 771 -42.80 92.38 76.90
CA ARG A 771 -41.94 91.20 77.04
C ARG A 771 -42.65 89.84 76.97
N LYS A 772 -43.99 89.83 76.83
CA LYS A 772 -44.76 88.59 76.60
C LYS A 772 -45.08 88.37 75.14
N GLU A 773 -45.30 89.44 74.39
CA GLU A 773 -45.66 89.40 72.97
C GLU A 773 -44.46 88.92 72.12
N GLU A 774 -43.25 89.43 72.37
CA GLU A 774 -42.01 88.96 71.74
C GLU A 774 -41.70 87.49 72.05
N LEU A 775 -41.94 87.05 73.30
CA LEU A 775 -41.64 85.67 73.71
C LEU A 775 -42.64 84.68 73.10
N GLU A 776 -43.91 85.08 72.93
CA GLU A 776 -44.90 84.28 72.23
C GLU A 776 -44.67 84.28 70.71
N GLN A 777 -44.22 85.40 70.13
CA GLN A 777 -43.86 85.48 68.72
C GLN A 777 -42.62 84.61 68.39
N CYS A 778 -41.60 84.61 69.26
CA CYS A 778 -40.49 83.65 69.18
C CYS A 778 -40.94 82.21 69.42
N ARG A 779 -41.91 81.95 70.31
CA ARG A 779 -42.46 80.61 70.54
C ARG A 779 -43.19 80.07 69.31
N VAL A 780 -44.01 80.91 68.66
CA VAL A 780 -44.71 80.58 67.41
C VAL A 780 -43.73 80.42 66.24
N GLN A 781 -42.72 81.29 66.11
CA GLN A 781 -41.66 81.10 65.10
C GLN A 781 -40.88 79.80 65.32
N SER A 782 -40.55 79.47 66.58
CA SER A 782 -39.87 78.23 66.92
C SER A 782 -40.75 77.00 66.70
N SER A 783 -42.06 77.05 66.98
CA SER A 783 -42.95 75.93 66.67
C SER A 783 -43.18 75.78 65.17
N THR A 784 -43.24 76.88 64.41
CA THR A 784 -43.37 76.82 62.94
C THR A 784 -42.10 76.26 62.29
N LEU A 785 -40.92 76.63 62.78
CA LEU A 785 -39.64 76.04 62.33
C LEU A 785 -39.48 74.59 62.77
N VAL A 786 -39.93 74.21 63.98
CA VAL A 786 -39.93 72.81 64.40
C VAL A 786 -40.90 72.00 63.54
N SER A 787 -42.13 72.45 63.31
CA SER A 787 -43.07 71.73 62.45
C SER A 787 -42.68 71.73 60.96
N SER A 788 -41.95 72.74 60.46
CA SER A 788 -41.38 72.69 59.10
C SER A 788 -40.20 71.72 59.01
N LEU A 789 -39.32 71.67 60.02
CA LEU A 789 -38.23 70.70 60.09
C LEU A 789 -38.72 69.28 60.38
N GLU A 790 -39.82 69.10 61.11
CA GLU A 790 -40.49 67.80 61.29
C GLU A 790 -41.18 67.37 60.00
N ALA A 791 -41.78 68.29 59.25
CA ALA A 791 -42.31 68.02 57.91
C ALA A 791 -41.18 67.62 56.93
N GLU A 792 -40.12 68.43 56.81
CA GLU A 792 -38.95 68.11 55.98
C GLU A 792 -38.27 66.80 56.43
N LEU A 793 -38.16 66.51 57.73
CA LEU A 793 -37.61 65.25 58.23
C LEU A 793 -38.56 64.07 58.02
N SER A 794 -39.88 64.29 57.92
CA SER A 794 -40.84 63.28 57.48
C SER A 794 -40.76 63.04 55.96
N GLU A 795 -40.57 64.09 55.17
CA GLU A 795 -40.40 64.00 53.71
C GLU A 795 -39.06 63.34 53.35
N VAL A 796 -37.97 63.70 54.03
CA VAL A 796 -36.67 63.03 53.93
C VAL A 796 -36.76 61.58 54.40
N LYS A 797 -37.56 61.25 55.42
CA LYS A 797 -37.83 59.83 55.77
C LYS A 797 -38.61 59.09 54.68
N ILE A 798 -39.59 59.72 54.05
CA ILE A 798 -40.34 59.14 52.92
C ILE A 798 -39.41 58.96 51.72
N GLN A 799 -38.58 59.96 51.37
CA GLN A 799 -37.57 59.84 50.32
C GLN A 799 -36.51 58.78 50.65
N THR A 800 -36.06 58.68 51.91
CA THR A 800 -35.15 57.61 52.36
C THR A 800 -35.81 56.25 52.18
N HIS A 801 -37.08 56.10 52.57
CA HIS A 801 -37.80 54.83 52.43
C HIS A 801 -38.11 54.46 50.96
N ILE A 802 -38.37 55.45 50.11
CA ILE A 802 -38.48 55.26 48.65
C ILE A 802 -37.13 54.83 48.09
N VAL A 803 -36.03 55.50 48.45
CA VAL A 803 -34.67 55.13 48.00
C VAL A 803 -34.24 53.77 48.57
N GLU A 804 -34.71 53.37 49.76
CA GLU A 804 -34.52 52.02 50.30
C GLU A 804 -35.37 50.99 49.55
N GLN A 805 -36.61 51.30 49.16
CA GLN A 805 -37.42 50.44 48.29
C GLN A 805 -36.83 50.34 46.89
N GLU A 806 -36.33 51.43 46.30
CA GLU A 806 -35.61 51.43 45.03
C GLU A 806 -34.29 50.66 45.13
N ASN A 807 -33.54 50.78 46.24
CA ASN A 807 -32.35 49.94 46.45
C ASN A 807 -32.71 48.47 46.69
N LEU A 808 -33.84 48.15 47.31
CA LEU A 808 -34.33 46.78 47.43
C LEU A 808 -34.80 46.22 46.08
N LEU A 809 -35.47 47.02 45.26
CA LEU A 809 -35.89 46.67 43.90
C LEU A 809 -34.69 46.52 42.96
N LEU A 810 -33.75 47.47 42.95
CA LEU A 810 -32.50 47.39 42.20
C LEU A 810 -31.61 46.24 42.69
N LYS A 811 -31.63 45.91 43.98
CA LYS A 811 -30.95 44.72 44.51
C LYS A 811 -31.63 43.45 44.06
N ASP A 812 -32.96 43.38 44.05
CA ASP A 812 -33.73 42.22 43.57
C ASP A 812 -33.63 42.08 42.04
N GLU A 813 -33.56 43.18 41.28
CA GLU A 813 -33.23 43.19 39.85
C GLU A 813 -31.76 42.80 39.59
N LEU A 814 -30.83 43.18 40.45
CA LEU A 814 -29.44 42.72 40.39
C LEU A 814 -29.31 41.24 40.77
N GLU A 815 -30.09 40.75 41.73
CA GLU A 815 -30.20 39.33 42.07
C GLU A 815 -30.86 38.54 40.92
N LYS A 816 -31.89 39.10 40.26
CA LYS A 816 -32.50 38.55 39.05
C LYS A 816 -31.56 38.57 37.86
N MET A 817 -30.74 39.61 37.67
CA MET A 817 -29.68 39.62 36.66
C MET A 817 -28.61 38.57 36.96
N LYS A 818 -28.18 38.39 38.21
CA LYS A 818 -27.29 37.28 38.61
C LYS A 818 -27.94 35.90 38.40
N GLN A 819 -29.26 35.77 38.57
CA GLN A 819 -29.99 34.55 38.22
C GLN A 819 -30.13 34.37 36.70
N LEU A 820 -30.20 35.45 35.91
CA LEU A 820 -30.15 35.41 34.44
C LEU A 820 -28.82 34.86 33.90
N HIS A 821 -27.72 35.00 34.66
CA HIS A 821 -26.45 34.32 34.36
C HIS A 821 -26.51 32.79 34.60
N ARG A 822 -27.66 32.25 35.01
CA ARG A 822 -27.99 30.81 35.05
C ARG A 822 -29.04 30.44 33.99
N CYS A 823 -29.05 31.11 32.84
CA CYS A 823 -29.78 30.64 31.66
C CYS A 823 -29.04 29.44 31.02
N PRO A 824 -29.74 28.39 30.53
CA PRO A 824 -29.09 27.24 29.89
C PRO A 824 -28.19 27.62 28.70
N ASP A 825 -28.54 28.70 28.00
CA ASP A 825 -27.88 29.15 26.77
C ASP A 825 -26.43 29.58 26.98
N LEU A 826 -26.04 30.01 28.18
CA LEU A 826 -24.62 30.26 28.50
C LEU A 826 -23.82 28.95 28.56
N SER A 827 -24.42 27.86 29.05
CA SER A 827 -23.80 26.53 29.00
C SER A 827 -23.73 26.03 27.55
N ASP A 828 -24.76 26.27 26.74
CA ASP A 828 -24.79 25.83 25.34
C ASP A 828 -23.81 26.65 24.47
N VAL A 829 -23.70 27.97 24.69
CA VAL A 829 -22.65 28.80 24.07
C VAL A 829 -21.26 28.43 24.54
N GLN A 830 -21.06 28.15 25.84
CA GLN A 830 -19.77 27.69 26.36
C GLN A 830 -19.40 26.31 25.79
N GLN A 831 -20.36 25.39 25.66
CA GLN A 831 -20.15 24.08 25.04
C GLN A 831 -19.90 24.18 23.53
N ARG A 832 -20.57 25.09 22.82
CA ARG A 832 -20.26 25.41 21.40
C ARG A 832 -18.89 26.04 21.25
N LEU A 833 -18.47 26.92 22.16
CA LEU A 833 -17.10 27.47 22.17
C LEU A 833 -16.07 26.37 22.46
N SER A 834 -16.32 25.45 23.40
CA SER A 834 -15.48 24.28 23.62
C SER A 834 -15.44 23.32 22.41
N SER A 835 -16.55 23.15 21.68
CA SER A 835 -16.55 22.42 20.41
C SER A 835 -15.68 23.14 19.40
N VAL A 836 -15.94 24.42 19.11
CA VAL A 836 -15.17 25.22 18.13
C VAL A 836 -13.68 25.31 18.50
N LEU A 837 -13.32 25.29 19.78
CA LEU A 837 -11.92 25.19 20.22
C LEU A 837 -11.34 23.78 19.96
N SER A 838 -12.07 22.70 20.26
CA SER A 838 -11.66 21.33 19.93
C SER A 838 -11.60 21.07 18.42
N ASP A 839 -12.48 21.68 17.65
CA ASP A 839 -12.56 21.56 16.20
C ASP A 839 -11.46 22.40 15.53
N ASN A 840 -11.12 23.58 16.08
CA ASN A 840 -9.88 24.28 15.72
C ASN A 840 -8.62 23.49 16.11
N GLU A 841 -8.60 22.81 17.26
CA GLU A 841 -7.47 21.97 17.68
C GLU A 841 -7.28 20.76 16.74
N LYS A 842 -8.38 20.16 16.26
CA LYS A 842 -8.36 19.13 15.20
C LYS A 842 -7.85 19.70 13.89
N LEU A 843 -8.43 20.80 13.40
CA LEU A 843 -8.00 21.46 12.16
C LEU A 843 -6.53 21.92 12.20
N LEU A 844 -6.03 22.28 13.37
CA LEU A 844 -4.62 22.65 13.57
C LEU A 844 -3.71 21.42 13.51
N LYS A 845 -4.11 20.28 14.12
CA LYS A 845 -3.41 19.00 13.99
C LYS A 845 -3.50 18.39 12.60
N GLU A 846 -4.62 18.54 11.90
CA GLU A 846 -4.80 18.14 10.50
C GLU A 846 -3.93 19.00 9.58
N LYS A 847 -3.84 20.31 9.83
CA LYS A 847 -2.91 21.20 9.14
C LYS A 847 -1.45 20.84 9.42
N GLU A 848 -1.10 20.47 10.65
CA GLU A 848 0.24 20.00 11.03
C GLU A 848 0.56 18.69 10.30
N ALA A 849 -0.31 17.69 10.37
CA ALA A 849 -0.17 16.41 9.65
C ALA A 849 -0.07 16.60 8.12
N LEU A 850 -0.92 17.45 7.51
CA LEU A 850 -0.82 17.79 6.09
C LEU A 850 0.47 18.54 5.75
N SER A 851 1.05 19.30 6.69
CA SER A 851 2.37 19.92 6.51
C SER A 851 3.52 18.90 6.65
N GLU A 852 3.38 17.89 7.51
CA GLU A 852 4.32 16.77 7.61
C GLU A 852 4.25 15.86 6.39
N GLU A 853 3.07 15.55 5.87
CA GLU A 853 2.88 14.84 4.60
C GLU A 853 3.42 15.65 3.41
N LEU A 854 3.21 16.97 3.37
CA LEU A 854 3.78 17.84 2.34
C LEU A 854 5.31 17.87 2.41
N ASN A 855 5.89 18.00 3.60
CA ASN A 855 7.34 17.95 3.80
C ASN A 855 7.91 16.57 3.42
N SER A 856 7.23 15.48 3.80
CA SER A 856 7.59 14.11 3.40
C SER A 856 7.54 13.94 1.88
N CYS A 857 6.52 14.49 1.21
CA CYS A 857 6.41 14.48 -0.24
C CYS A 857 7.51 15.33 -0.92
N VAL A 858 7.96 16.42 -0.30
CA VAL A 858 9.12 17.22 -0.75
C VAL A 858 10.42 16.44 -0.60
N ASP A 859 10.60 15.71 0.51
CA ASP A 859 11.76 14.83 0.71
C ASP A 859 11.78 13.64 -0.26
N GLU A 860 10.63 13.02 -0.54
CA GLU A 860 10.52 11.99 -1.58
C GLU A 860 10.73 12.55 -2.99
N LEU A 861 10.29 13.78 -3.28
CA LEU A 861 10.62 14.47 -4.52
C LEU A 861 12.13 14.74 -4.64
N ALA A 862 12.78 15.12 -3.56
CA ALA A 862 14.24 15.31 -3.51
C ALA A 862 14.98 13.99 -3.74
N LYS A 863 14.58 12.90 -3.07
CA LYS A 863 15.10 11.54 -3.29
C LYS A 863 14.87 11.07 -4.73
N SER A 864 13.70 11.31 -5.30
CA SER A 864 13.39 11.01 -6.70
C SER A 864 14.30 11.78 -7.66
N SER A 865 14.53 13.09 -7.42
CA SER A 865 15.44 13.90 -8.26
C SER A 865 16.89 13.40 -8.20
N LEU A 866 17.33 12.91 -7.02
CA LEU A 866 18.65 12.31 -6.84
C LEU A 866 18.76 10.97 -7.59
N LEU A 867 17.70 10.15 -7.58
CA LEU A 867 17.61 8.90 -8.33
C LEU A 867 17.55 9.16 -9.85
N GLU A 868 16.84 10.18 -10.32
CA GLU A 868 16.86 10.59 -11.73
C GLU A 868 18.27 11.02 -12.16
N HIS A 869 18.97 11.81 -11.33
CA HIS A 869 20.36 12.19 -11.60
C HIS A 869 21.31 10.97 -11.58
N ARG A 870 21.05 9.99 -10.70
CA ARG A 870 21.79 8.72 -10.68
C ARG A 870 21.51 7.86 -11.92
N ILE A 871 20.27 7.83 -12.41
CA ILE A 871 19.90 7.15 -13.66
C ILE A 871 20.50 7.87 -14.87
N ALA A 872 20.54 9.20 -14.89
CA ALA A 872 21.18 9.99 -15.95
C ALA A 872 22.69 9.73 -16.03
N THR A 873 23.38 9.74 -14.87
CA THR A 873 24.82 9.43 -14.80
C THR A 873 25.11 7.97 -15.20
N MET A 874 24.35 6.98 -14.71
CA MET A 874 24.50 5.58 -15.15
C MET A 874 24.23 5.40 -16.66
N LYS A 875 23.26 6.12 -17.25
CA LYS A 875 23.03 6.11 -18.71
C LYS A 875 24.18 6.74 -19.50
N GLN A 876 24.91 7.70 -18.93
CA GLN A 876 26.10 8.28 -19.53
C GLN A 876 27.32 7.34 -19.40
N GLU A 877 27.48 6.69 -18.24
CA GLU A 877 28.47 5.63 -18.02
C GLU A 877 28.24 4.46 -18.99
N GLN A 878 27.00 3.97 -19.13
CA GLN A 878 26.63 2.93 -20.10
C GLN A 878 27.06 3.31 -21.53
N LYS A 879 26.71 4.51 -22.01
CA LYS A 879 27.11 4.98 -23.34
C LYS A 879 28.62 5.06 -23.52
N SER A 880 29.37 5.38 -22.46
CA SER A 880 30.84 5.39 -22.51
C SER A 880 31.43 3.98 -22.60
N TRP A 881 30.83 3.00 -21.91
CA TRP A 881 31.21 1.59 -22.01
C TRP A 881 30.81 0.97 -23.36
N GLU A 882 29.66 1.35 -23.92
CA GLU A 882 29.24 0.96 -25.27
C GLU A 882 30.22 1.48 -26.32
N LEU A 883 30.59 2.77 -26.26
CA LEU A 883 31.59 3.37 -27.15
C LEU A 883 32.98 2.74 -27.00
N GLN A 884 33.40 2.38 -25.77
CA GLN A 884 34.65 1.62 -25.56
C GLN A 884 34.55 0.20 -26.11
N SER A 885 33.42 -0.49 -25.95
CA SER A 885 33.19 -1.82 -26.53
C SER A 885 33.24 -1.79 -28.05
N GLU A 886 32.64 -0.77 -28.67
CA GLU A 886 32.64 -0.57 -30.12
C GLU A 886 34.01 -0.18 -30.66
N THR A 887 34.78 0.61 -29.90
CA THR A 887 36.20 0.90 -30.17
C THR A 887 37.05 -0.38 -30.10
N LEU A 888 36.87 -1.21 -29.07
CA LEU A 888 37.59 -2.48 -28.91
C LEU A 888 37.22 -3.51 -29.98
N LYS A 889 35.94 -3.59 -30.39
CA LYS A 889 35.50 -4.39 -31.55
C LYS A 889 36.17 -3.91 -32.84
N SER A 890 36.24 -2.60 -33.06
CA SER A 890 36.92 -2.01 -34.22
C SER A 890 38.42 -2.31 -34.22
N GLN A 891 39.08 -2.26 -33.05
CA GLN A 891 40.48 -2.66 -32.90
C GLN A 891 40.70 -4.17 -33.11
N LEU A 892 39.75 -5.01 -32.68
CA LEU A 892 39.79 -6.46 -32.91
C LEU A 892 39.68 -6.78 -34.41
N VAL A 893 38.71 -6.19 -35.11
CA VAL A 893 38.57 -6.33 -36.58
C VAL A 893 39.86 -5.86 -37.28
N ALA A 894 40.35 -4.67 -36.95
CA ALA A 894 41.60 -4.14 -37.52
C ALA A 894 42.88 -4.90 -37.09
N SER A 895 42.80 -5.81 -36.12
CA SER A 895 43.87 -6.76 -35.78
C SER A 895 43.72 -8.08 -36.55
N GLN A 896 42.49 -8.54 -36.76
CA GLN A 896 42.18 -9.75 -37.52
C GLN A 896 42.40 -9.54 -39.02
N GLU A 897 42.09 -8.35 -39.56
CA GLU A 897 42.51 -7.94 -40.91
C GLU A 897 44.03 -7.94 -41.08
N LYS A 898 44.78 -7.53 -40.04
CA LYS A 898 46.25 -7.58 -40.06
C LYS A 898 46.75 -9.02 -40.03
N VAL A 899 46.18 -9.89 -39.19
CA VAL A 899 46.51 -11.33 -39.18
C VAL A 899 46.21 -11.94 -40.55
N GLN A 900 45.05 -11.69 -41.14
CA GLN A 900 44.73 -12.15 -42.50
C GLN A 900 45.74 -11.64 -43.52
N SER A 901 46.09 -10.35 -43.50
CA SER A 901 47.11 -9.80 -44.40
C SER A 901 48.50 -10.43 -44.20
N LEU A 902 48.84 -10.85 -42.97
CA LEU A 902 50.08 -11.55 -42.66
C LEU A 902 50.03 -12.99 -43.16
N GLU A 903 48.91 -13.71 -43.00
CA GLU A 903 48.69 -15.04 -43.59
C GLU A 903 48.73 -14.98 -45.12
N ASP A 904 48.07 -14.01 -45.75
CA ASP A 904 48.12 -13.79 -47.20
C ASP A 904 49.55 -13.52 -47.67
N THR A 905 50.34 -12.70 -46.94
CA THR A 905 51.76 -12.50 -47.28
C THR A 905 52.61 -13.74 -47.04
N LEU A 906 52.38 -14.51 -45.98
CA LEU A 906 53.07 -15.78 -45.73
C LEU A 906 52.76 -16.81 -46.83
N GLN A 907 51.50 -16.93 -47.24
CA GLN A 907 51.06 -17.83 -48.30
C GLN A 907 51.65 -17.40 -49.65
N LYS A 908 51.72 -16.10 -49.92
CA LYS A 908 52.36 -15.52 -51.12
C LYS A 908 53.88 -15.69 -51.13
N VAL A 909 54.54 -15.53 -49.98
CA VAL A 909 55.98 -15.82 -49.82
C VAL A 909 56.25 -17.32 -49.96
N ASN A 910 55.40 -18.20 -49.43
CA ASN A 910 55.51 -19.65 -49.58
C ASN A 910 55.35 -20.09 -51.05
N LEU A 911 54.37 -19.51 -51.76
CA LEU A 911 54.22 -19.67 -53.22
C LEU A 911 55.45 -19.16 -53.98
N GLN A 912 56.01 -18.01 -53.59
CA GLN A 912 57.22 -17.46 -54.22
C GLN A 912 58.46 -18.31 -53.94
N MET A 913 58.62 -18.82 -52.70
CA MET A 913 59.68 -19.77 -52.34
C MET A 913 59.55 -21.06 -53.14
N SER A 914 58.37 -21.67 -53.19
CA SER A 914 58.14 -22.89 -53.97
C SER A 914 58.38 -22.69 -55.47
N LEU A 915 58.03 -21.53 -56.04
CA LEU A 915 58.38 -21.18 -57.42
C LEU A 915 59.88 -20.96 -57.61
N GLN A 916 60.56 -20.34 -56.65
CA GLN A 916 62.01 -20.10 -56.71
C GLN A 916 62.80 -21.41 -56.53
N GLU A 917 62.37 -22.31 -55.65
CA GLU A 917 62.89 -23.67 -55.51
C GLU A 917 62.64 -24.50 -56.77
N LYS A 918 61.44 -24.42 -57.35
CA LYS A 918 61.11 -25.12 -58.60
C LYS A 918 61.92 -24.62 -59.79
N GLU A 919 62.15 -23.32 -59.91
CA GLU A 919 63.02 -22.77 -60.95
C GLU A 919 64.51 -23.03 -60.63
N ALA A 920 64.94 -23.05 -59.36
CA ALA A 920 66.30 -23.44 -58.97
C ALA A 920 66.56 -24.92 -59.29
N LEU A 921 65.66 -25.83 -58.93
CA LEU A 921 65.70 -27.25 -59.32
C LEU A 921 65.69 -27.41 -60.84
N LYS A 922 64.94 -26.58 -61.57
CA LYS A 922 64.94 -26.57 -63.05
C LYS A 922 66.24 -26.05 -63.64
N GLN A 923 66.86 -25.02 -63.05
CA GLN A 923 68.21 -24.55 -63.41
C GLN A 923 69.26 -25.62 -63.10
N GLU A 924 69.16 -26.30 -61.96
CA GLU A 924 70.05 -27.38 -61.53
C GLU A 924 69.90 -28.60 -62.45
N VAL A 925 68.68 -29.05 -62.73
CA VAL A 925 68.37 -30.11 -63.72
C VAL A 925 68.87 -29.71 -65.11
N MET A 926 68.68 -28.48 -65.58
CA MET A 926 69.26 -28.01 -66.84
C MET A 926 70.80 -28.00 -66.80
N SER A 927 71.41 -27.67 -65.65
CA SER A 927 72.86 -27.72 -65.48
C SER A 927 73.39 -29.15 -65.49
N LEU A 928 72.67 -30.09 -64.89
CA LEU A 928 72.97 -31.52 -64.87
C LEU A 928 72.78 -32.13 -66.26
N TYR A 929 71.71 -31.79 -66.97
CA TYR A 929 71.51 -32.18 -68.37
C TYR A 929 72.64 -31.66 -69.26
N LYS A 930 73.06 -30.39 -69.05
CA LYS A 930 74.17 -29.78 -69.77
C LYS A 930 75.52 -30.37 -69.38
N GLN A 931 75.72 -30.81 -68.14
CA GLN A 931 76.91 -31.58 -67.72
C GLN A 931 76.91 -32.99 -68.33
N LEU A 932 75.76 -33.67 -68.34
CA LEU A 932 75.59 -35.00 -68.91
C LEU A 932 75.82 -34.97 -70.44
N GLN A 933 75.31 -33.95 -71.13
CA GLN A 933 75.55 -33.75 -72.55
C GLN A 933 77.01 -33.38 -72.85
N ASN A 934 77.61 -32.46 -72.08
CA ASN A 934 79.05 -32.19 -72.15
C ASN A 934 79.94 -33.41 -71.78
N ALA A 935 79.38 -34.44 -71.13
CA ALA A 935 80.06 -35.71 -70.85
C ALA A 935 79.82 -36.74 -71.97
N GLY A 936 78.63 -36.76 -72.59
CA GLY A 936 78.35 -37.54 -73.79
C GLY A 936 79.21 -37.09 -74.97
N ASP A 937 79.22 -35.79 -75.26
CA ASP A 937 80.00 -35.15 -76.33
C ASP A 937 81.52 -35.34 -76.16
N LYS A 938 82.00 -35.67 -74.96
CA LYS A 938 83.41 -35.99 -74.66
C LYS A 938 83.75 -37.48 -74.71
N ASN A 939 82.76 -38.37 -74.78
CA ASN A 939 82.97 -39.82 -74.83
C ASN A 939 82.89 -40.40 -76.26
N TRP A 940 82.73 -39.56 -77.29
CA TRP A 940 82.61 -40.00 -78.70
C TRP A 940 83.74 -39.50 -79.62
N ALA A 941 84.96 -39.43 -79.10
CA ALA A 941 86.19 -39.27 -79.90
C ALA A 941 87.19 -40.38 -79.50
N PRO A 942 87.63 -41.27 -80.42
CA PRO A 942 88.44 -42.42 -80.07
C PRO A 942 89.94 -42.12 -80.14
N GLU A 943 90.69 -42.35 -79.06
CA GLU A 943 92.15 -42.36 -79.16
C GLU A 943 92.82 -43.47 -78.33
N ILE A 944 93.93 -43.96 -78.88
CA ILE A 944 94.48 -45.31 -78.66
C ILE A 944 95.53 -45.32 -77.54
N ALA A 945 95.42 -46.33 -76.67
CA ALA A 945 96.46 -46.87 -75.77
C ALA A 945 97.17 -45.93 -74.77
N THR A 946 97.06 -46.23 -73.47
CA THR A 946 98.15 -46.76 -72.60
C THR A 946 97.71 -46.77 -71.11
N HIS A 947 98.12 -47.79 -70.35
CA HIS A 947 97.82 -47.97 -68.91
C HIS A 947 98.64 -47.02 -67.98
N PRO A 948 98.39 -46.96 -66.65
CA PRO A 948 97.11 -46.90 -65.92
C PRO A 948 97.12 -45.87 -64.75
N SER A 949 95.97 -45.54 -64.14
CA SER A 949 95.95 -45.11 -62.72
C SER A 949 94.61 -45.42 -62.01
N GLY A 950 94.67 -45.79 -60.74
CA GLY A 950 93.54 -46.37 -59.97
C GLY A 950 92.81 -45.40 -59.03
N PHE A 951 92.81 -44.09 -59.28
CA PHE A 951 92.35 -43.10 -58.29
C PHE A 951 90.84 -42.78 -58.29
N HIS A 952 90.10 -43.01 -59.38
CA HIS A 952 88.71 -42.53 -59.48
C HIS A 952 87.70 -43.29 -58.61
N THR A 953 87.82 -44.62 -58.49
CA THR A 953 86.82 -45.46 -57.80
C THR A 953 86.74 -45.18 -56.31
N GLN A 954 87.85 -44.78 -55.68
CA GLN A 954 87.91 -44.56 -54.23
C GLN A 954 87.34 -43.19 -53.82
N GLN A 955 87.47 -42.17 -54.67
CA GLN A 955 86.91 -40.85 -54.40
C GLN A 955 85.39 -40.81 -54.54
N GLN A 956 84.82 -41.49 -55.55
CA GLN A 956 83.36 -41.67 -55.65
C GLN A 956 82.80 -42.44 -54.46
N ARG A 957 83.47 -43.50 -54.00
CA ARG A 957 83.01 -44.26 -52.82
C ARG A 957 83.00 -43.39 -51.57
N LEU A 958 84.08 -42.63 -51.31
CA LEU A 958 84.15 -41.70 -50.18
C LEU A 958 83.13 -40.55 -50.22
N THR A 959 82.59 -40.18 -51.39
CA THR A 959 81.46 -39.23 -51.47
C THR A 959 80.11 -39.91 -51.23
N TRP A 960 79.89 -41.11 -51.78
CA TRP A 960 78.67 -41.88 -51.53
C TRP A 960 78.56 -42.32 -50.07
N ASP A 961 79.63 -42.88 -49.49
CA ASP A 961 79.70 -43.30 -48.09
C ASP A 961 79.40 -42.13 -47.13
N LYS A 962 79.81 -40.89 -47.49
CA LYS A 962 79.49 -39.68 -46.71
C LYS A 962 78.03 -39.24 -46.85
N MET A 963 77.47 -39.28 -48.06
CA MET A 963 76.09 -38.88 -48.30
C MET A 963 75.12 -39.90 -47.67
N ASP A 964 75.44 -41.19 -47.77
CA ASP A 964 74.72 -42.30 -47.14
C ASP A 964 74.85 -42.28 -45.60
N HIS A 965 75.96 -41.76 -45.04
CA HIS A 965 76.08 -41.49 -43.60
C HIS A 965 75.20 -40.29 -43.17
N LEU A 966 75.18 -39.19 -43.93
CA LEU A 966 74.34 -38.03 -43.63
C LEU A 966 72.84 -38.35 -43.72
N ILE A 967 72.42 -39.13 -44.73
CA ILE A 967 71.02 -39.57 -44.86
C ILE A 967 70.61 -40.46 -43.68
N LYS A 968 71.50 -41.33 -43.18
CA LYS A 968 71.23 -42.16 -41.99
C LYS A 968 71.22 -41.34 -40.71
N GLU A 969 72.07 -40.33 -40.59
CA GLU A 969 72.10 -39.40 -39.46
C GLU A 969 70.83 -38.54 -39.42
N GLU A 970 70.37 -38.02 -40.56
CA GLU A 970 69.09 -37.31 -40.69
C GLU A 970 67.89 -38.21 -40.41
N GLN A 971 67.84 -39.43 -40.97
CA GLN A 971 66.78 -40.41 -40.64
C GLN A 971 66.78 -40.79 -39.16
N GLN A 972 67.95 -40.91 -38.52
CA GLN A 972 68.06 -41.23 -37.10
C GLN A 972 67.66 -40.05 -36.21
N LEU A 973 67.95 -38.81 -36.60
CA LEU A 973 67.46 -37.61 -35.93
C LEU A 973 65.94 -37.45 -36.08
N LEU A 974 65.39 -37.67 -37.29
CA LEU A 974 63.94 -37.69 -37.52
C LEU A 974 63.25 -38.79 -36.71
N TRP A 975 63.85 -39.98 -36.59
CA TRP A 975 63.32 -41.06 -35.77
C TRP A 975 63.34 -40.71 -34.27
N GLN A 976 64.44 -40.15 -33.77
CA GLN A 976 64.54 -39.68 -32.38
C GLN A 976 63.55 -38.55 -32.08
N GLU A 977 63.38 -37.59 -32.97
CA GLU A 977 62.43 -36.49 -32.79
C GLU A 977 60.98 -36.98 -32.88
N ASN A 978 60.67 -37.98 -33.72
CA ASN A 978 59.35 -38.60 -33.76
C ASN A 978 59.06 -39.41 -32.47
N GLU A 979 60.03 -40.15 -31.92
CA GLU A 979 59.88 -40.78 -30.59
C GLU A 979 59.77 -39.74 -29.45
N ARG A 980 60.48 -38.60 -29.55
CA ARG A 980 60.35 -37.47 -28.61
C ARG A 980 58.96 -36.84 -28.67
N LEU A 981 58.43 -36.61 -29.88
CA LEU A 981 57.07 -36.12 -30.09
C LEU A 981 56.03 -37.15 -29.62
N GLN A 982 56.22 -38.45 -29.87
CA GLN A 982 55.33 -39.49 -29.36
C GLN A 982 55.37 -39.61 -27.83
N THR A 983 56.53 -39.44 -27.19
CA THR A 983 56.58 -39.37 -25.71
C THR A 983 55.95 -38.10 -25.16
N VAL A 984 56.11 -36.94 -25.79
CA VAL A 984 55.37 -35.71 -25.43
C VAL A 984 53.85 -35.90 -25.62
N VAL A 985 53.40 -36.56 -26.69
CA VAL A 985 51.97 -36.87 -26.92
C VAL A 985 51.44 -37.90 -25.90
N ARG A 986 52.23 -38.91 -25.53
CA ARG A 986 51.86 -39.86 -24.45
C ARG A 986 51.77 -39.15 -23.09
N ASN A 987 52.71 -38.26 -22.78
CA ASN A 987 52.75 -37.53 -21.51
C ASN A 987 51.62 -36.50 -21.41
N THR A 988 51.42 -35.66 -22.42
CA THR A 988 50.28 -34.71 -22.46
C THR A 988 48.93 -35.43 -22.47
N LYS A 989 48.82 -36.61 -23.09
CA LYS A 989 47.63 -37.47 -22.97
C LYS A 989 47.44 -38.02 -21.56
N ALA A 990 48.53 -38.40 -20.87
CA ALA A 990 48.48 -38.84 -19.47
C ALA A 990 48.10 -37.69 -18.52
N GLU A 991 48.63 -36.48 -18.74
CA GLU A 991 48.28 -35.25 -18.01
C GLU A 991 46.83 -34.82 -18.28
N LEU A 992 46.33 -34.96 -19.51
CA LEU A 992 44.93 -34.73 -19.86
C LEU A 992 43.99 -35.76 -19.21
N THR A 993 44.39 -37.03 -19.13
CA THR A 993 43.62 -38.02 -18.35
C THR A 993 43.71 -37.78 -16.85
N HIS A 994 44.87 -37.40 -16.31
CA HIS A 994 45.04 -37.10 -14.89
C HIS A 994 44.26 -35.87 -14.47
N SER A 995 44.25 -34.81 -15.28
CA SER A 995 43.42 -33.61 -15.04
C SER A 995 41.92 -33.92 -15.15
N ARG A 996 41.48 -34.71 -16.13
CA ARG A 996 40.09 -35.20 -16.20
C ARG A 996 39.71 -36.10 -15.00
N GLU A 997 40.63 -36.92 -14.51
CA GLU A 997 40.40 -37.74 -13.31
C GLU A 997 40.34 -36.89 -12.05
N LYS A 998 41.20 -35.87 -11.95
CA LYS A 998 41.23 -34.90 -10.85
C LYS A 998 39.98 -34.00 -10.84
N VAL A 999 39.45 -33.62 -12.00
CA VAL A 999 38.13 -32.98 -12.13
C VAL A 999 37.05 -33.93 -11.61
N ARG A 1000 37.00 -35.20 -12.06
CA ARG A 1000 36.03 -36.19 -11.57
C ARG A 1000 36.13 -36.46 -10.06
N GLN A 1001 37.35 -36.39 -9.50
CA GLN A 1001 37.56 -36.46 -8.05
C GLN A 1001 37.04 -35.21 -7.33
N LEU A 1002 37.25 -34.01 -7.87
CA LEU A 1002 36.72 -32.77 -7.29
C LEU A 1002 35.19 -32.71 -7.36
N GLU A 1003 34.60 -33.13 -8.48
CA GLU A 1003 33.15 -33.34 -8.65
C GLU A 1003 32.61 -34.35 -7.62
N SER A 1004 33.31 -35.46 -7.40
CA SER A 1004 32.96 -36.48 -6.39
C SER A 1004 33.05 -35.98 -4.93
N ASN A 1005 33.82 -34.92 -4.67
CA ASN A 1005 34.00 -34.35 -3.33
C ASN A 1005 32.96 -33.24 -2.99
N LEU A 1006 32.05 -32.89 -3.90
CA LEU A 1006 31.04 -31.83 -3.70
C LEU A 1006 29.70 -32.33 -3.11
N LEU A 1007 29.65 -33.56 -2.58
CA LEU A 1007 28.46 -34.14 -1.93
C LEU A 1007 28.62 -34.23 -0.39
N PRO A 1008 27.78 -33.55 0.41
CA PRO A 1008 27.83 -33.61 1.87
C PRO A 1008 27.54 -35.02 2.44
N PRO A 1009 28.16 -35.41 3.57
CA PRO A 1009 28.29 -36.82 3.95
C PRO A 1009 27.13 -37.36 4.82
N LYS A 1010 26.76 -38.63 4.60
CA LYS A 1010 26.02 -39.44 5.59
C LYS A 1010 26.58 -40.85 5.79
N HIS A 1011 27.32 -40.97 6.91
CA HIS A 1011 27.39 -42.14 7.79
C HIS A 1011 28.09 -43.41 7.25
N GLN A 1012 29.41 -43.45 7.47
CA GLN A 1012 30.21 -44.66 7.49
C GLN A 1012 29.98 -45.46 8.78
N LYS A 1013 29.67 -46.77 8.69
CA LYS A 1013 29.76 -47.72 9.82
C LYS A 1013 30.40 -49.05 9.42
N HIS A 1014 31.71 -49.11 9.66
CA HIS A 1014 32.49 -50.24 10.19
C HIS A 1014 32.49 -51.65 9.55
N LEU A 1015 33.70 -52.23 9.62
CA LEU A 1015 34.12 -53.65 9.47
C LEU A 1015 34.31 -54.25 8.06
N ASN A 1016 35.59 -54.34 7.69
CA ASN A 1016 36.19 -55.39 6.85
C ASN A 1016 36.21 -56.74 7.63
N PRO A 1017 36.70 -57.90 7.09
CA PRO A 1017 37.29 -58.14 5.76
C PRO A 1017 36.87 -59.45 5.02
N SER A 1018 37.42 -59.62 3.81
CA SER A 1018 37.78 -60.91 3.15
C SER A 1018 36.71 -61.69 2.36
N GLY A 1019 37.17 -62.53 1.42
CA GLY A 1019 36.35 -63.57 0.74
C GLY A 1019 36.05 -63.34 -0.76
N THR A 1020 37.06 -63.42 -1.62
CA THR A 1020 36.92 -63.26 -3.08
C THR A 1020 36.00 -64.29 -3.77
N VAL A 1021 34.86 -63.83 -4.31
CA VAL A 1021 34.18 -64.38 -5.51
C VAL A 1021 33.66 -63.21 -6.36
N LYS A 1022 33.62 -63.35 -7.69
CA LYS A 1022 33.24 -62.28 -8.63
C LYS A 1022 31.72 -62.04 -8.62
N PRO A 1023 31.20 -60.80 -8.49
CA PRO A 1023 29.76 -60.53 -8.50
C PRO A 1023 29.10 -60.72 -9.89
N THR A 1024 29.87 -60.53 -10.96
CA THR A 1024 29.39 -60.35 -12.34
C THR A 1024 28.60 -61.54 -12.92
N GLU A 1025 28.84 -62.77 -12.44
CA GLU A 1025 28.09 -63.95 -12.91
C GLU A 1025 26.77 -64.16 -12.16
N GLN A 1026 26.67 -63.71 -10.90
CA GLN A 1026 25.45 -63.78 -10.11
C GLN A 1026 24.44 -62.69 -10.51
N GLU A 1027 24.91 -61.50 -10.91
CA GLU A 1027 24.09 -60.51 -11.63
C GLU A 1027 23.58 -61.07 -12.95
N LYS A 1028 24.45 -61.67 -13.78
CA LYS A 1028 24.07 -62.20 -15.10
C LYS A 1028 23.00 -63.31 -15.03
N LEU A 1029 23.01 -64.11 -13.97
CA LEU A 1029 21.96 -65.12 -13.70
C LEU A 1029 20.69 -64.52 -13.07
N SER A 1030 20.76 -63.34 -12.45
CA SER A 1030 19.59 -62.64 -11.89
C SER A 1030 18.86 -61.85 -12.97
N LEU A 1031 19.59 -61.02 -13.73
CA LEU A 1031 19.10 -60.27 -14.88
C LEU A 1031 18.46 -61.17 -15.94
N LYS A 1032 18.98 -62.39 -16.15
CA LYS A 1032 18.34 -63.36 -17.07
C LYS A 1032 16.96 -63.80 -16.57
N ARG A 1033 16.77 -63.99 -15.27
CA ARG A 1033 15.46 -64.33 -14.68
C ARG A 1033 14.49 -63.16 -14.73
N GLU A 1034 14.97 -61.93 -14.51
CA GLU A 1034 14.15 -60.72 -14.68
C GLU A 1034 13.69 -60.56 -16.14
N CYS A 1035 14.56 -60.75 -17.13
CA CYS A 1035 14.18 -60.74 -18.54
C CYS A 1035 13.10 -61.79 -18.88
N GLU A 1036 13.21 -63.01 -18.33
CA GLU A 1036 12.20 -64.08 -18.49
C GLU A 1036 10.89 -63.77 -17.74
N GLN A 1037 10.94 -62.96 -16.67
CA GLN A 1037 9.78 -62.51 -15.91
C GLN A 1037 9.04 -61.35 -16.60
N PHE A 1038 9.75 -60.31 -17.07
CA PHE A 1038 9.17 -59.22 -17.87
C PHE A 1038 8.51 -59.72 -19.17
N GLN A 1039 8.98 -60.85 -19.73
CA GLN A 1039 8.35 -61.45 -20.90
C GLN A 1039 6.93 -61.99 -20.64
N LYS A 1040 6.58 -62.32 -19.38
CA LYS A 1040 5.24 -62.79 -18.99
C LYS A 1040 4.26 -61.67 -18.64
N GLU A 1041 4.75 -60.47 -18.33
CA GLU A 1041 3.90 -59.32 -17.98
C GLU A 1041 3.41 -58.52 -19.20
N ARG A 1042 3.55 -59.04 -20.42
CA ARG A 1042 3.22 -58.37 -21.70
C ARG A 1042 1.71 -58.22 -22.00
N SER A 1043 0.85 -58.39 -20.98
CA SER A 1043 -0.62 -58.38 -21.10
C SER A 1043 -1.34 -57.02 -21.01
N PRO A 1044 -0.85 -55.96 -20.34
CA PRO A 1044 -1.58 -54.69 -20.24
C PRO A 1044 -1.43 -53.82 -21.50
N THR A 1045 -0.36 -54.02 -22.28
CA THR A 1045 -0.09 -53.27 -23.52
C THR A 1045 -1.21 -53.45 -24.54
N ASN A 1046 -1.77 -54.66 -24.64
CA ASN A 1046 -2.85 -54.97 -25.58
C ASN A 1046 -4.17 -54.27 -25.20
N ARG A 1047 -4.39 -53.96 -23.91
CA ARG A 1047 -5.52 -53.13 -23.46
C ARG A 1047 -5.31 -51.66 -23.84
N LYS A 1048 -4.10 -51.12 -23.68
CA LYS A 1048 -3.78 -49.74 -24.11
C LYS A 1048 -3.92 -49.57 -25.62
N VAL A 1049 -3.47 -50.53 -26.44
CA VAL A 1049 -3.70 -50.53 -27.89
C VAL A 1049 -5.20 -50.60 -28.20
N SER A 1050 -5.97 -51.46 -27.52
CA SER A 1050 -7.44 -51.53 -27.72
C SER A 1050 -8.16 -50.22 -27.37
N GLN A 1051 -7.67 -49.47 -26.38
CA GLN A 1051 -8.20 -48.15 -26.00
C GLN A 1051 -7.79 -47.06 -26.99
N MET A 1052 -6.52 -47.05 -27.42
CA MET A 1052 -6.01 -46.14 -28.45
C MET A 1052 -6.81 -46.29 -29.76
N ASN A 1053 -6.98 -47.52 -30.22
CA ASN A 1053 -7.79 -47.85 -31.39
C ASN A 1053 -9.30 -47.60 -31.19
N SER A 1054 -9.78 -47.24 -29.99
CA SER A 1054 -11.16 -46.73 -29.76
C SER A 1054 -11.20 -45.22 -29.94
N LEU A 1055 -10.31 -44.51 -29.25
CA LEU A 1055 -10.16 -43.06 -29.35
C LEU A 1055 -9.87 -42.60 -30.78
N GLU A 1056 -9.09 -43.37 -31.53
CA GLU A 1056 -8.82 -43.13 -32.96
C GLU A 1056 -10.10 -43.17 -33.81
N ARG A 1057 -10.97 -44.17 -33.61
CA ARG A 1057 -12.28 -44.27 -34.29
C ARG A 1057 -13.29 -43.22 -33.81
N GLU A 1058 -13.23 -42.83 -32.55
CA GLU A 1058 -14.03 -41.73 -32.01
C GLU A 1058 -13.59 -40.39 -32.63
N LEU A 1059 -12.29 -40.17 -32.82
CA LEU A 1059 -11.74 -39.01 -33.53
C LEU A 1059 -12.08 -39.00 -35.03
N GLU A 1060 -12.02 -40.15 -35.73
CA GLU A 1060 -12.51 -40.27 -37.11
C GLU A 1060 -14.01 -39.95 -37.22
N THR A 1061 -14.81 -40.41 -36.26
CA THR A 1061 -16.26 -40.13 -36.20
C THR A 1061 -16.51 -38.64 -35.99
N ILE A 1062 -15.82 -38.01 -35.03
CA ILE A 1062 -15.89 -36.56 -34.77
C ILE A 1062 -15.40 -35.76 -35.98
N HIS A 1063 -14.39 -36.23 -36.71
CA HIS A 1063 -13.92 -35.60 -37.95
C HIS A 1063 -14.97 -35.67 -39.07
N LEU A 1064 -15.63 -36.82 -39.25
CA LEU A 1064 -16.74 -37.00 -40.19
C LEU A 1064 -17.96 -36.14 -39.82
N GLU A 1065 -18.30 -36.02 -38.54
CA GLU A 1065 -19.36 -35.11 -38.08
C GLU A 1065 -19.00 -33.64 -38.29
N ASN A 1066 -17.75 -33.24 -38.01
CA ASN A 1066 -17.27 -31.89 -38.27
C ASN A 1066 -17.30 -31.55 -39.77
N GLU A 1067 -16.85 -32.43 -40.65
CA GLU A 1067 -16.99 -32.26 -42.10
C GLU A 1067 -18.47 -32.23 -42.55
N GLY A 1068 -19.34 -32.99 -41.87
CA GLY A 1068 -20.79 -32.92 -42.05
C GLY A 1068 -21.41 -31.58 -41.62
N LEU A 1069 -20.94 -31.00 -40.51
CA LEU A 1069 -21.33 -29.67 -40.03
C LEU A 1069 -20.79 -28.57 -40.94
N LYS A 1070 -19.53 -28.65 -41.39
CA LYS A 1070 -18.93 -27.76 -42.39
C LYS A 1070 -19.76 -27.72 -43.68
N LYS A 1071 -20.19 -28.89 -44.17
CA LYS A 1071 -21.05 -29.00 -45.37
C LYS A 1071 -22.48 -28.51 -45.13
N LYS A 1072 -22.98 -28.52 -43.89
CA LYS A 1072 -24.24 -27.85 -43.51
C LYS A 1072 -24.06 -26.32 -43.42
N GLN A 1073 -22.93 -25.85 -42.89
CA GLN A 1073 -22.63 -24.42 -42.79
C GLN A 1073 -22.42 -23.80 -44.18
N VAL A 1074 -21.62 -24.41 -45.05
CA VAL A 1074 -21.49 -23.96 -46.47
C VAL A 1074 -22.85 -23.89 -47.16
N LYS A 1075 -23.78 -24.82 -46.89
CA LYS A 1075 -25.15 -24.76 -47.43
C LYS A 1075 -26.03 -23.66 -46.81
N LEU A 1076 -25.81 -23.32 -45.54
CA LEU A 1076 -26.47 -22.17 -44.90
C LEU A 1076 -25.91 -20.85 -45.43
N ASP A 1077 -24.60 -20.76 -45.65
CA ASP A 1077 -23.93 -19.60 -46.25
C ASP A 1077 -24.34 -19.42 -47.73
N GLU A 1078 -24.51 -20.53 -48.47
CA GLU A 1078 -25.04 -20.56 -49.84
C GLU A 1078 -26.50 -20.11 -49.90
N GLN A 1079 -27.36 -20.56 -48.96
CA GLN A 1079 -28.73 -20.09 -48.82
C GLN A 1079 -28.83 -18.63 -48.37
N LEU A 1080 -27.92 -18.16 -47.49
CA LEU A 1080 -27.82 -16.75 -47.11
C LEU A 1080 -27.41 -15.88 -48.30
N MET A 1081 -26.44 -16.33 -49.11
CA MET A 1081 -26.04 -15.67 -50.35
C MET A 1081 -27.18 -15.62 -51.37
N GLU A 1082 -27.97 -16.68 -51.54
CA GLU A 1082 -29.14 -16.67 -52.43
C GLU A 1082 -30.23 -15.68 -51.93
N MET A 1083 -30.49 -15.66 -50.62
CA MET A 1083 -31.39 -14.69 -49.98
C MET A 1083 -30.88 -13.25 -50.11
N GLN A 1084 -29.56 -13.03 -50.05
CA GLN A 1084 -28.94 -11.71 -50.21
C GLN A 1084 -29.00 -11.22 -51.66
N HIS A 1085 -28.89 -12.12 -52.65
CA HIS A 1085 -29.16 -11.81 -54.05
C HIS A 1085 -30.62 -11.43 -54.28
N ARG A 1086 -31.58 -12.21 -53.74
CA ARG A 1086 -33.02 -11.90 -53.81
C ARG A 1086 -33.39 -10.55 -53.17
N ARG A 1087 -32.60 -10.07 -52.20
CA ARG A 1087 -32.81 -8.78 -51.52
C ARG A 1087 -32.20 -7.57 -52.25
N SER A 1088 -31.42 -7.79 -53.32
CA SER A 1088 -30.58 -6.75 -53.94
C SER A 1088 -31.06 -6.26 -55.32
N THR A 1089 -32.19 -6.76 -55.84
CA THR A 1089 -32.60 -6.52 -57.25
C THR A 1089 -33.75 -5.50 -57.42
N VAL A 1090 -34.34 -4.95 -56.36
CA VAL A 1090 -35.48 -4.00 -56.48
C VAL A 1090 -35.32 -2.77 -55.57
N MET A 1091 -34.83 -1.67 -56.14
CA MET A 1091 -35.06 -0.29 -55.69
C MET A 1091 -35.25 0.60 -56.94
N PRO A 1092 -36.33 1.40 -57.05
CA PRO A 1092 -36.64 2.17 -58.26
C PRO A 1092 -35.90 3.51 -58.38
N SER A 1093 -35.96 4.08 -59.59
CA SER A 1093 -35.18 5.23 -60.10
C SER A 1093 -35.93 6.59 -60.05
N PRO A 1094 -35.33 7.73 -60.44
CA PRO A 1094 -35.81 9.07 -60.02
C PRO A 1094 -36.61 9.88 -61.07
N SER A 1095 -37.21 10.97 -60.56
CA SER A 1095 -37.63 12.23 -61.23
C SER A 1095 -39.10 12.39 -61.72
N PRO A 1096 -39.71 13.61 -61.67
CA PRO A 1096 -41.18 13.73 -61.51
C PRO A 1096 -41.94 14.82 -62.33
N ARG A 1097 -43.29 14.73 -62.32
CA ARG A 1097 -44.38 15.65 -62.77
C ARG A 1097 -45.15 15.12 -64.02
N ALA A 1098 -46.49 14.96 -64.06
CA ALA A 1098 -47.63 15.83 -63.68
C ALA A 1098 -47.64 17.15 -64.47
N TRP A 1099 -48.58 17.49 -65.35
CA TRP A 1099 -50.04 17.60 -65.28
C TRP A 1099 -50.56 17.56 -66.75
N ASP A 1100 -51.81 17.28 -67.12
CA ASP A 1100 -53.03 16.94 -66.37
C ASP A 1100 -53.88 15.94 -67.19
N LEU A 1101 -55.05 15.52 -66.69
CA LEU A 1101 -56.01 14.67 -67.41
C LEU A 1101 -56.53 15.29 -68.72
N GLN A 1102 -56.91 14.41 -69.66
CA GLN A 1102 -57.83 14.68 -70.79
C GLN A 1102 -57.22 15.57 -71.90
N LEU A 1103 -57.31 15.26 -73.20
CA LEU A 1103 -57.98 14.19 -73.94
C LEU A 1103 -57.32 12.81 -73.70
N ARG A 1104 -58.02 11.70 -73.44
CA ARG A 1104 -59.37 11.20 -73.81
C ARG A 1104 -59.77 10.14 -72.76
N GLN A 1105 -61.01 9.75 -72.47
CA GLN A 1105 -62.32 9.85 -73.15
C GLN A 1105 -62.34 9.50 -74.64
N GLN A 1106 -61.85 8.30 -74.96
CA GLN A 1106 -62.05 7.47 -76.18
C GLN A 1106 -60.93 6.43 -76.16
N GLN A 1107 -61.12 5.27 -75.49
CA GLN A 1107 -61.93 4.11 -75.90
C GLN A 1107 -61.17 3.18 -76.88
N ALA A 1108 -61.53 1.89 -76.84
CA ALA A 1108 -60.73 0.74 -77.28
C ALA A 1108 -59.51 0.49 -76.37
N CYS A 1109 -59.11 -0.74 -76.04
CA CYS A 1109 -58.95 -1.98 -76.84
C CYS A 1109 -57.84 -1.83 -77.91
N PRO A 1110 -57.03 -2.86 -78.20
CA PRO A 1110 -57.24 -4.30 -78.03
C PRO A 1110 -57.22 -4.75 -76.56
N THR A 1111 -57.91 -5.82 -76.14
CA THR A 1111 -58.06 -7.11 -76.84
C THR A 1111 -56.70 -7.74 -77.18
N VAL A 1112 -55.70 -7.52 -76.31
CA VAL A 1112 -54.65 -8.53 -76.14
C VAL A 1112 -55.38 -9.87 -75.94
N PRO A 1113 -54.99 -10.96 -76.65
CA PRO A 1113 -55.93 -12.03 -76.98
C PRO A 1113 -56.76 -12.55 -75.81
N ARG A 1114 -58.04 -12.86 -76.08
CA ARG A 1114 -59.06 -13.23 -75.08
C ARG A 1114 -58.59 -14.31 -74.10
N GLU A 1115 -57.65 -15.15 -74.52
CA GLU A 1115 -56.96 -16.15 -73.70
C GLU A 1115 -56.17 -15.53 -72.52
N GLN A 1116 -55.43 -14.43 -72.71
CA GLN A 1116 -54.71 -13.77 -71.62
C GLN A 1116 -55.66 -13.13 -70.60
N PHE A 1117 -56.79 -12.56 -71.05
CA PHE A 1117 -57.81 -12.09 -70.13
C PHE A 1117 -58.47 -13.25 -69.38
N LEU A 1118 -58.79 -14.37 -70.05
CA LEU A 1118 -59.32 -15.56 -69.39
C LEU A 1118 -58.32 -16.18 -68.41
N GLN A 1119 -57.03 -16.17 -68.72
CA GLN A 1119 -55.97 -16.69 -67.85
C GLN A 1119 -55.75 -15.80 -66.63
N LEU A 1120 -55.71 -14.47 -66.80
CA LEU A 1120 -55.67 -13.51 -65.69
C LEU A 1120 -56.96 -13.53 -64.86
N GLN A 1121 -58.13 -13.70 -65.49
CA GLN A 1121 -59.39 -13.86 -64.77
C GLN A 1121 -59.44 -15.17 -63.98
N HIS A 1122 -58.88 -16.27 -64.51
CA HIS A 1122 -58.77 -17.53 -63.78
C HIS A 1122 -57.77 -17.41 -62.62
N GLN A 1123 -56.62 -16.78 -62.84
CA GLN A 1123 -55.63 -16.51 -61.79
C GLN A 1123 -56.17 -15.55 -60.71
N LEU A 1124 -56.91 -14.51 -61.09
CA LEU A 1124 -57.48 -13.55 -60.14
C LEU A 1124 -58.66 -14.15 -59.38
N LEU A 1125 -59.54 -14.94 -60.01
CA LEU A 1125 -60.63 -15.64 -59.32
C LEU A 1125 -60.11 -16.83 -58.47
N GLN A 1126 -58.95 -17.40 -58.83
CA GLN A 1126 -58.21 -18.33 -57.97
C GLN A 1126 -57.56 -17.59 -56.80
N ALA A 1127 -56.98 -16.40 -57.02
CA ALA A 1127 -56.39 -15.55 -55.99
C ALA A 1127 -57.45 -14.99 -55.02
N GLU A 1128 -58.63 -14.62 -55.51
CA GLU A 1128 -59.79 -14.23 -54.70
C GLU A 1128 -60.30 -15.40 -53.88
N ARG A 1129 -60.37 -16.62 -54.44
CA ARG A 1129 -60.70 -17.83 -53.66
C ARG A 1129 -59.65 -18.16 -52.61
N THR A 1130 -58.36 -18.01 -52.90
CA THR A 1130 -57.32 -18.20 -51.87
C THR A 1130 -57.35 -17.09 -50.83
N ASN A 1131 -57.68 -15.84 -51.20
CA ASN A 1131 -57.87 -14.78 -50.21
C ASN A 1131 -59.14 -14.97 -49.39
N GLN A 1132 -60.23 -15.48 -49.97
CA GLN A 1132 -61.43 -15.86 -49.21
C GLN A 1132 -61.15 -17.02 -48.27
N CYS A 1133 -60.48 -18.09 -48.69
CA CYS A 1133 -60.04 -19.15 -47.76
C CYS A 1133 -59.07 -18.62 -46.69
N LEU A 1134 -58.08 -17.80 -47.04
CA LEU A 1134 -57.14 -17.24 -46.05
C LEU A 1134 -57.80 -16.23 -45.11
N GLN A 1135 -58.82 -15.50 -45.56
CA GLN A 1135 -59.58 -14.57 -44.73
C GLN A 1135 -60.62 -15.30 -43.87
N GLU A 1136 -61.23 -16.39 -44.36
CA GLU A 1136 -62.03 -17.31 -43.54
C GLU A 1136 -61.14 -18.07 -42.53
N GLU A 1137 -59.89 -18.42 -42.86
CA GLU A 1137 -58.90 -18.96 -41.92
C GLU A 1137 -58.44 -17.92 -40.89
N LEU A 1138 -58.33 -16.64 -41.25
CA LEU A 1138 -57.99 -15.55 -40.32
C LEU A 1138 -59.17 -15.15 -39.43
N GLU A 1139 -60.39 -15.09 -39.95
CA GLU A 1139 -61.60 -14.76 -39.21
C GLU A 1139 -62.05 -15.92 -38.30
N SER A 1140 -61.82 -17.18 -38.69
CA SER A 1140 -61.94 -18.33 -37.76
C SER A 1140 -60.84 -18.34 -36.70
N ARG A 1141 -59.57 -18.13 -37.07
CA ARG A 1141 -58.46 -18.00 -36.09
C ARG A 1141 -58.60 -16.84 -35.12
N THR A 1142 -59.40 -15.82 -35.43
CA THR A 1142 -59.65 -14.70 -34.51
C THR A 1142 -60.97 -14.85 -33.73
N SER A 1143 -61.97 -15.56 -34.25
CA SER A 1143 -63.24 -15.80 -33.54
C SER A 1143 -63.21 -16.99 -32.56
N GLU A 1144 -62.27 -17.93 -32.68
CA GLU A 1144 -61.99 -18.91 -31.61
C GLU A 1144 -61.22 -18.31 -30.40
N THR A 1145 -60.97 -17.00 -30.37
CA THR A 1145 -60.29 -16.32 -29.23
C THR A 1145 -61.21 -16.09 -28.02
N ASN A 1146 -61.87 -17.14 -27.52
CA ASN A 1146 -62.58 -17.12 -26.24
C ASN A 1146 -61.83 -18.00 -25.22
N THR A 1147 -60.93 -17.34 -24.49
CA THR A 1147 -59.85 -17.91 -23.65
C THR A 1147 -58.76 -18.62 -24.49
N PRO A 1148 -57.45 -18.41 -24.21
CA PRO A 1148 -56.89 -18.02 -22.91
C PRO A 1148 -55.98 -16.77 -22.99
N GLN A 1149 -56.51 -15.59 -22.65
CA GLN A 1149 -55.69 -14.38 -22.41
C GLN A 1149 -54.62 -14.64 -21.33
N GLY A 1150 -54.98 -15.41 -20.31
CA GLY A 1150 -54.08 -15.88 -19.26
C GLY A 1150 -52.86 -16.67 -19.74
N ASN A 1151 -52.85 -17.26 -20.95
CA ASN A 1151 -51.65 -17.94 -21.47
C ASN A 1151 -50.62 -16.96 -22.05
N GLN A 1152 -51.06 -15.81 -22.60
CA GLN A 1152 -50.13 -14.74 -22.99
C GLN A 1152 -49.64 -13.99 -21.76
N GLU A 1153 -50.51 -13.73 -20.79
CA GLU A 1153 -50.10 -13.17 -19.49
C GLU A 1153 -49.11 -14.11 -18.78
N GLN A 1154 -49.37 -15.43 -18.73
CA GLN A 1154 -48.41 -16.41 -18.19
C GLN A 1154 -47.10 -16.48 -18.98
N LEU A 1155 -47.12 -16.36 -20.31
CA LEU A 1155 -45.89 -16.35 -21.10
C LEU A 1155 -45.07 -15.07 -20.83
N VAL A 1156 -45.74 -13.93 -20.63
CA VAL A 1156 -45.10 -12.68 -20.22
C VAL A 1156 -44.53 -12.80 -18.80
N THR A 1157 -45.30 -13.27 -17.81
CA THR A 1157 -44.77 -13.42 -16.44
C THR A 1157 -43.64 -14.44 -16.37
N VAL A 1158 -43.68 -15.55 -17.10
CA VAL A 1158 -42.56 -16.51 -17.19
C VAL A 1158 -41.34 -15.90 -17.89
N MET A 1159 -41.54 -14.97 -18.82
CA MET A 1159 -40.43 -14.23 -19.45
C MET A 1159 -39.88 -13.13 -18.54
N GLU A 1160 -40.70 -12.48 -17.72
CA GLU A 1160 -40.30 -11.54 -16.67
C GLU A 1160 -39.58 -12.25 -15.52
N GLU A 1161 -40.06 -13.41 -15.07
CA GLU A 1161 -39.38 -14.28 -14.11
C GLU A 1161 -38.01 -14.71 -14.65
N ARG A 1162 -37.92 -15.13 -15.92
CA ARG A 1162 -36.64 -15.44 -16.58
C ARG A 1162 -35.74 -14.21 -16.72
N MET A 1163 -36.29 -13.04 -17.00
CA MET A 1163 -35.53 -11.79 -17.07
C MET A 1163 -34.95 -11.44 -15.68
N MET A 1164 -35.77 -11.54 -14.62
CA MET A 1164 -35.32 -11.39 -13.24
C MET A 1164 -34.28 -12.45 -12.84
N GLU A 1165 -34.44 -13.71 -13.26
CA GLU A 1165 -33.46 -14.77 -12.98
C GLU A 1165 -32.13 -14.51 -13.69
N VAL A 1166 -32.16 -14.05 -14.95
CA VAL A 1166 -30.97 -13.64 -15.72
C VAL A 1166 -30.33 -12.39 -15.10
N GLU A 1167 -31.11 -11.41 -14.65
CA GLU A 1167 -30.60 -10.25 -13.90
C GLU A 1167 -29.95 -10.65 -12.58
N GLN A 1168 -30.55 -11.57 -11.82
CA GLN A 1168 -30.01 -12.06 -10.55
C GLN A 1168 -28.71 -12.83 -10.79
N LYS A 1169 -28.65 -13.68 -11.84
CA LYS A 1169 -27.42 -14.35 -12.29
C LYS A 1169 -26.36 -13.33 -12.72
N LEU A 1170 -26.72 -12.27 -13.45
CA LEU A 1170 -25.80 -11.20 -13.86
C LEU A 1170 -25.31 -10.38 -12.65
N LYS A 1171 -26.17 -10.08 -11.67
CA LYS A 1171 -25.82 -9.42 -10.41
C LYS A 1171 -24.88 -10.29 -9.55
N LEU A 1172 -25.10 -11.61 -9.53
CA LEU A 1172 -24.20 -12.58 -8.88
C LEU A 1172 -22.84 -12.69 -9.59
N VAL A 1173 -22.83 -12.80 -10.92
CA VAL A 1173 -21.60 -12.84 -11.73
C VAL A 1173 -20.80 -11.54 -11.58
N LYS A 1174 -21.46 -10.36 -11.58
CA LYS A 1174 -20.82 -9.08 -11.29
C LYS A 1174 -20.20 -9.05 -9.89
N ARG A 1175 -20.89 -9.59 -8.87
CA ARG A 1175 -20.33 -9.70 -7.50
C ARG A 1175 -19.11 -10.61 -7.45
N LEU A 1176 -19.18 -11.80 -8.06
CA LEU A 1176 -18.06 -12.75 -8.13
C LEU A 1176 -16.86 -12.18 -8.92
N LEU A 1177 -17.11 -11.42 -10.00
CA LEU A 1177 -16.05 -10.72 -10.73
C LEU A 1177 -15.43 -9.62 -9.88
N GLN A 1178 -16.22 -8.80 -9.16
CA GLN A 1178 -15.70 -7.79 -8.24
C GLN A 1178 -14.88 -8.42 -7.11
N GLU A 1179 -15.35 -9.54 -6.56
CA GLU A 1179 -14.65 -10.30 -5.51
C GLU A 1179 -13.32 -10.88 -6.03
N LYS A 1180 -13.29 -11.36 -7.28
CA LYS A 1180 -12.04 -11.81 -7.94
C LYS A 1180 -11.09 -10.65 -8.27
N VAL A 1181 -11.60 -9.49 -8.68
CA VAL A 1181 -10.80 -8.26 -8.86
C VAL A 1181 -10.21 -7.82 -7.52
N ASN A 1182 -10.99 -7.85 -6.44
CA ASN A 1182 -10.51 -7.51 -5.10
C ASN A 1182 -9.42 -8.50 -4.63
N GLN A 1183 -9.62 -9.81 -4.84
CA GLN A 1183 -8.60 -10.83 -4.55
C GLN A 1183 -7.32 -10.62 -5.37
N LEU A 1184 -7.42 -10.23 -6.65
CA LEU A 1184 -6.26 -9.89 -7.48
C LEU A 1184 -5.55 -8.60 -7.01
N LYS A 1185 -6.29 -7.56 -6.62
CA LYS A 1185 -5.69 -6.34 -6.04
C LYS A 1185 -5.02 -6.62 -4.68
N GLU A 1186 -5.56 -7.52 -3.86
CA GLU A 1186 -4.92 -7.95 -2.61
C GLU A 1186 -3.67 -8.80 -2.86
N GLN A 1187 -3.70 -9.72 -3.83
CA GLN A 1187 -2.52 -10.49 -4.24
C GLN A 1187 -1.42 -9.59 -4.82
N LEU A 1188 -1.79 -8.56 -5.60
CA LEU A 1188 -0.83 -7.55 -6.08
C LEU A 1188 -0.17 -6.81 -4.90
N CYS A 1189 -0.93 -6.40 -3.89
CA CYS A 1189 -0.41 -5.77 -2.67
C CYS A 1189 0.47 -6.71 -1.83
N LYS A 1190 0.15 -8.01 -1.77
CA LYS A 1190 1.01 -9.04 -1.16
C LYS A 1190 2.31 -9.20 -1.94
N ASN A 1191 2.26 -9.16 -3.28
CA ASN A 1191 3.43 -9.32 -4.14
C ASN A 1191 4.35 -8.08 -4.12
N THR A 1192 3.83 -6.86 -4.11
CA THR A 1192 4.67 -5.64 -3.97
C THR A 1192 5.36 -5.56 -2.61
N LYS A 1193 4.73 -6.08 -1.54
CA LYS A 1193 5.37 -6.24 -0.22
C LYS A 1193 6.46 -7.32 -0.22
N ALA A 1194 6.27 -8.42 -0.97
CA ALA A 1194 7.30 -9.42 -1.17
C ALA A 1194 8.50 -8.86 -1.97
N ASP A 1195 8.26 -8.12 -3.05
CA ASP A 1195 9.30 -7.44 -3.83
C ASP A 1195 10.08 -6.40 -3.00
N ALA A 1196 9.42 -5.71 -2.07
CA ALA A 1196 10.10 -4.83 -1.11
C ALA A 1196 11.04 -5.62 -0.20
N MET A 1197 10.54 -6.67 0.48
CA MET A 1197 11.37 -7.54 1.33
C MET A 1197 12.52 -8.20 0.55
N VAL A 1198 12.33 -8.56 -0.72
CA VAL A 1198 13.39 -9.09 -1.59
C VAL A 1198 14.45 -8.03 -1.88
N LYS A 1199 14.07 -6.77 -2.15
CA LYS A 1199 15.03 -5.66 -2.30
C LYS A 1199 15.81 -5.40 -1.02
N ASP A 1200 15.14 -5.38 0.13
CA ASP A 1200 15.78 -5.18 1.44
C ASP A 1200 16.80 -6.30 1.72
N LEU A 1201 16.45 -7.56 1.46
CA LEU A 1201 17.36 -8.71 1.54
C LEU A 1201 18.52 -8.62 0.53
N TYR A 1202 18.33 -8.07 -0.67
CA TYR A 1202 19.44 -7.81 -1.59
C TYR A 1202 20.38 -6.71 -1.09
N VAL A 1203 19.86 -5.66 -0.45
CA VAL A 1203 20.65 -4.60 0.18
C VAL A 1203 21.42 -5.15 1.38
N GLU A 1204 20.78 -5.95 2.24
CA GLU A 1204 21.43 -6.62 3.37
C GLU A 1204 22.54 -7.57 2.89
N ASN A 1205 22.28 -8.42 1.88
CA ASN A 1205 23.29 -9.29 1.29
C ASN A 1205 24.48 -8.51 0.69
N ALA A 1206 24.24 -7.34 0.08
CA ALA A 1206 25.30 -6.48 -0.41
C ALA A 1206 26.14 -5.85 0.72
N GLN A 1207 25.51 -5.48 1.84
CA GLN A 1207 26.20 -5.01 3.04
C GLN A 1207 27.02 -6.13 3.69
N LEU A 1208 26.47 -7.35 3.78
CA LEU A 1208 27.16 -8.54 4.29
C LEU A 1208 28.35 -8.94 3.40
N LEU A 1209 28.23 -8.87 2.07
CA LEU A 1209 29.33 -9.06 1.13
C LEU A 1209 30.46 -8.04 1.34
N LYS A 1210 30.11 -6.77 1.55
CA LYS A 1210 31.10 -5.71 1.83
C LYS A 1210 31.75 -5.88 3.21
N ALA A 1211 31.00 -6.34 4.22
CA ALA A 1211 31.55 -6.70 5.52
C ALA A 1211 32.51 -7.90 5.41
N LEU A 1212 32.14 -8.93 4.63
CA LEU A 1212 32.97 -10.10 4.34
C LEU A 1212 34.30 -9.68 3.68
N GLU A 1213 34.26 -8.86 2.63
CA GLU A 1213 35.45 -8.33 1.97
C GLU A 1213 36.36 -7.59 2.96
N MET A 1214 35.80 -6.72 3.79
CA MET A 1214 36.54 -5.99 4.83
C MET A 1214 37.14 -6.94 5.88
N THR A 1215 36.48 -8.05 6.23
CA THR A 1215 37.07 -9.08 7.11
C THR A 1215 38.19 -9.88 6.41
N GLU A 1216 38.05 -10.18 5.12
CA GLU A 1216 39.07 -10.90 4.35
C GLU A 1216 40.33 -10.02 4.15
N GLN A 1217 40.18 -8.72 3.89
CA GLN A 1217 41.28 -7.77 3.84
C GLN A 1217 41.99 -7.64 5.21
N ARG A 1218 41.22 -7.63 6.32
CA ARG A 1218 41.78 -7.67 7.68
C ARG A 1218 42.53 -8.98 7.95
N GLN A 1219 41.99 -10.13 7.54
CA GLN A 1219 42.65 -11.42 7.66
C GLN A 1219 43.97 -11.45 6.86
N LYS A 1220 43.96 -11.09 5.57
CA LYS A 1220 45.18 -11.01 4.73
C LYS A 1220 46.22 -10.05 5.30
N THR A 1221 45.80 -9.04 6.07
CA THR A 1221 46.70 -8.12 6.79
C THR A 1221 47.27 -8.73 8.07
N ALA A 1222 46.47 -9.51 8.81
CA ALA A 1222 46.92 -10.28 9.97
C ALA A 1222 47.88 -11.41 9.57
N GLU A 1223 47.60 -12.14 8.49
CA GLU A 1223 48.46 -13.19 7.92
C GLU A 1223 49.83 -12.63 7.52
N LYS A 1224 49.88 -11.48 6.83
CA LYS A 1224 51.14 -10.78 6.52
C LYS A 1224 51.91 -10.37 7.78
N LYS A 1225 51.21 -9.95 8.85
CA LYS A 1225 51.85 -9.63 10.14
C LYS A 1225 52.38 -10.89 10.84
N ASN A 1226 51.64 -12.00 10.81
CA ASN A 1226 52.09 -13.29 11.35
C ASN A 1226 53.31 -13.80 10.60
N TYR A 1227 53.32 -13.79 9.26
CA TYR A 1227 54.48 -14.18 8.47
C TYR A 1227 55.74 -13.35 8.82
N LEU A 1228 55.58 -12.02 8.98
CA LEU A 1228 56.67 -11.14 9.40
C LEU A 1228 57.12 -11.40 10.86
N LEU A 1229 56.23 -11.87 11.73
CA LEU A 1229 56.56 -12.29 13.09
C LEU A 1229 57.25 -13.66 13.10
N GLU A 1230 56.83 -14.61 12.26
CA GLU A 1230 57.48 -15.91 12.06
C GLU A 1230 58.89 -15.73 11.49
N GLU A 1231 59.10 -14.85 10.51
CA GLU A 1231 60.42 -14.48 9.98
C GLU A 1231 61.32 -13.87 11.06
N LYS A 1232 60.77 -13.00 11.92
CA LYS A 1232 61.49 -12.45 13.08
C LYS A 1232 61.80 -13.52 14.13
N ILE A 1233 60.87 -14.44 14.41
CA ILE A 1233 61.05 -15.56 15.35
C ILE A 1233 62.09 -16.54 14.81
N ALA A 1234 62.10 -16.82 13.51
CA ALA A 1234 63.12 -17.65 12.86
C ALA A 1234 64.50 -16.96 12.88
N SER A 1235 64.55 -15.65 12.64
CA SER A 1235 65.77 -14.84 12.75
C SER A 1235 66.33 -14.82 14.17
N LEU A 1236 65.48 -14.57 15.17
CA LEU A 1236 65.83 -14.65 16.59
C LEU A 1236 66.23 -16.06 17.00
N SER A 1237 65.56 -17.10 16.49
CA SER A 1237 65.92 -18.50 16.75
C SER A 1237 67.27 -18.88 16.13
N ASN A 1238 67.61 -18.33 14.97
CA ASN A 1238 68.95 -18.47 14.39
C ASN A 1238 70.00 -17.74 15.25
N ILE A 1239 69.72 -16.53 15.73
CA ILE A 1239 70.60 -15.80 16.65
C ILE A 1239 70.79 -16.58 17.96
N VAL A 1240 69.73 -17.07 18.57
CA VAL A 1240 69.78 -17.91 19.79
C VAL A 1240 70.56 -19.21 19.52
N ARG A 1241 70.38 -19.87 18.38
CA ARG A 1241 71.15 -21.07 18.00
C ARG A 1241 72.64 -20.77 17.80
N ASN A 1242 72.98 -19.57 17.32
CA ASN A 1242 74.37 -19.11 17.16
C ASN A 1242 75.00 -18.66 18.49
N LEU A 1243 74.19 -18.27 19.49
CA LEU A 1243 74.63 -17.90 20.84
C LEU A 1243 74.65 -19.10 21.82
N ALA A 1244 73.92 -20.18 21.52
CA ALA A 1244 73.90 -21.39 22.33
C ALA A 1244 75.15 -22.25 22.05
N PRO A 1245 76.06 -22.45 23.02
CA PRO A 1245 77.19 -23.35 22.84
C PRO A 1245 76.71 -24.80 22.71
N ALA A 1246 77.34 -25.57 21.83
CA ALA A 1246 76.94 -26.94 21.51
C ALA A 1246 76.91 -27.85 22.76
N PRO A 1247 75.78 -28.51 23.08
CA PRO A 1247 75.71 -29.46 24.18
C PRO A 1247 76.65 -30.64 23.98
N LEU A 1248 77.43 -30.96 25.02
CA LEU A 1248 78.34 -32.11 25.00
C LEU A 1248 77.56 -33.43 24.96
N THR A 1249 78.15 -34.41 24.27
CA THR A 1249 77.60 -35.77 24.12
C THR A 1249 77.46 -36.52 25.45
N SER A 1250 76.32 -37.18 25.69
CA SER A 1250 76.27 -38.63 26.03
C SER A 1250 74.86 -39.19 26.30
N THR A 1251 74.69 -40.45 25.90
CA THR A 1251 73.71 -41.47 26.38
C THR A 1251 72.18 -41.25 26.28
N PRO A 1252 71.41 -42.23 25.74
CA PRO A 1252 69.95 -42.32 25.82
C PRO A 1252 69.50 -43.06 27.10
N PRO A 1253 68.19 -43.11 27.46
CA PRO A 1253 67.41 -44.30 27.06
C PRO A 1253 65.86 -44.15 26.96
N LEU A 1254 65.25 -45.17 26.33
CA LEU A 1254 63.97 -45.86 26.66
C LEU A 1254 62.63 -45.12 26.92
N ARG A 1255 61.62 -45.58 26.15
CA ARG A 1255 60.22 -45.91 26.54
C ARG A 1255 59.49 -45.03 27.57
N SER A 1256 58.35 -44.50 27.12
CA SER A 1256 57.03 -44.90 27.66
C SER A 1256 56.10 -45.18 26.49
#